data_AF-A0A8J8MCY8-F1
#
_entry.id   AF-A0A8J8MCY8-F1
#
_cell.length_a   1.000
_cell.length_b   1.000
_cell.length_c   1.000
_cell.angle_alpha   90.00
_cell.angle_beta   90.00
_cell.angle_gamma   90.00
#
_symmetry.space_group_name_H-M   'P 1'
#
loop_
_entity.id
_entity.type
_entity.pdbx_description
1 polymer ?
#
loop_
_entity_poly.entity_id
_entity_poly.type
_entity_poly.pdbx_seq_one_letter_code
_entity_poly.pdbx_strand_id
1 'polypeptide(L)'
;MQRKISLIMVILLFYNLLSIPCVQAEEDTVNEIKVWESYFGDGEKYALKKMDSLYFSKSGTWGKGNVINVLSHETDQTMIGIGGALTESAVSVINSLPSDKQQEIYDAYYNESGAEYSIVRTHIGSCDFSVGEYSYAPTQTTDLSNFSIDPDKDDIIPAIKKALSYNGDIKIFAAPWAPPGWMKYSGIRYGNGDGGGINAGSVSTTPNHMLPEYYPLYAKYFAEYLKAYKKEGIDFYSISMQNEAQNNPDWEACYWTIDSTINFITNHLGPSLDKEGFKDINLLVWDWDKQEGAIGKGDGFITFNETLLQSSAAEYIDGIGFHWYGPLDIADEIVKRPTWAVDDFKNIAYFHHNYPTKLLIATEGCQEKGPWLNSIEPAKRYVFDMINDFKVGTAGWIDWNMVLNTCGGPLHRETNYCHAPIMVDTATNDIIYNPAYYVFKHMSRTIRPNEVRVNTESTSRTYRKGDVITVFDAKDYEFTKGLHEVAFQDKETGKIKLIVGNISSEIQECVIREGGRYVTTAINPYTLLTFSIEPTANTDYHTAIHSAAASSYEHSPIHDYSPISAIDGNIETRWASDWKDDENITFDLGEEKDITGIDLLWENGWSNEYDILVSQDSVNWEAAQHVKGNEMDIYEIDGMHPTTINFTPVSGRYIMLKGIKRNQSYGYSLYEVQIICNK
;
A
#
# COMPACT_ATOMS: atom_id res chain seq x y z
N MET A 1 53.47 17.23 -75.48
CA MET A 1 51.99 17.13 -75.51
C MET A 1 51.48 17.43 -74.10
N GLN A 2 50.57 18.39 -74.01
CA GLN A 2 49.69 18.83 -72.90
C GLN A 2 49.62 17.95 -71.63
N ARG A 3 49.56 18.41 -70.37
CA ARG A 3 49.32 19.71 -69.69
C ARG A 3 49.81 19.54 -68.21
N LYS A 4 50.61 20.46 -67.63
CA LYS A 4 50.29 21.44 -66.53
C LYS A 4 49.69 20.80 -65.24
N ILE A 5 50.07 21.05 -63.97
CA ILE A 5 50.82 22.09 -63.23
C ILE A 5 51.04 21.60 -61.76
N SER A 6 52.18 21.98 -61.14
CA SER A 6 52.53 22.37 -59.73
C SER A 6 51.45 22.28 -58.60
N LEU A 7 51.69 22.17 -57.28
CA LEU A 7 52.82 22.13 -56.31
C LEU A 7 52.14 22.20 -54.89
N ILE A 8 52.89 21.94 -53.81
CA ILE A 8 52.69 22.44 -52.41
C ILE A 8 51.97 21.52 -51.39
N MET A 9 52.77 20.84 -50.57
CA MET A 9 52.84 20.89 -49.09
C MET A 9 51.58 21.37 -48.33
N VAL A 10 50.91 20.47 -47.60
CA VAL A 10 49.89 20.85 -46.59
C VAL A 10 50.21 20.23 -45.24
N ILE A 11 50.09 21.11 -44.26
CA ILE A 11 50.39 21.06 -42.83
C ILE A 11 49.40 20.16 -42.08
N LEU A 12 49.91 19.50 -41.03
CA LEU A 12 49.13 18.84 -39.99
C LEU A 12 48.08 19.77 -39.38
N LEU A 13 46.82 19.33 -39.34
CA LEU A 13 45.81 19.81 -38.41
C LEU A 13 45.18 18.59 -37.74
N PHE A 14 45.56 18.39 -36.48
CA PHE A 14 44.87 17.55 -35.51
C PHE A 14 43.40 18.01 -35.40
N TYR A 15 42.45 17.09 -35.57
CA TYR A 15 41.14 17.21 -34.96
C TYR A 15 40.93 15.98 -34.07
N ASN A 16 40.72 16.27 -32.78
CA ASN A 16 40.47 15.31 -31.71
C ASN A 16 39.28 14.40 -32.03
N LEU A 17 39.54 13.11 -32.21
CA LEU A 17 38.57 12.03 -31.98
C LEU A 17 38.80 11.54 -30.55
N LEU A 18 38.25 12.27 -29.59
CA LEU A 18 38.12 11.81 -28.20
C LEU A 18 36.69 11.28 -28.02
N SER A 19 36.56 9.96 -28.09
CA SER A 19 35.70 9.11 -27.26
C SER A 19 34.39 9.72 -26.71
N ILE A 20 33.26 9.44 -27.38
CA ILE A 20 31.92 9.46 -26.78
C ILE A 20 31.14 8.14 -27.05
N PRO A 21 31.59 6.96 -26.58
CA PRO A 21 30.66 5.82 -26.41
C PRO A 21 30.22 5.62 -24.95
N CYS A 22 31.03 6.05 -23.98
CA CYS A 22 30.83 5.72 -22.57
C CYS A 22 29.69 6.53 -21.93
N VAL A 23 29.63 7.84 -22.19
CA VAL A 23 28.62 8.75 -21.61
C VAL A 23 27.22 8.43 -22.14
N GLN A 24 27.09 8.09 -23.43
CA GLN A 24 25.80 7.77 -24.04
C GLN A 24 25.26 6.42 -23.55
N ALA A 25 26.13 5.41 -23.37
CA ALA A 25 25.72 4.14 -22.77
C ALA A 25 25.28 4.30 -21.30
N GLU A 26 25.88 5.22 -20.55
CA GLU A 26 25.52 5.53 -19.16
C GLU A 26 24.18 6.30 -19.08
N GLU A 27 23.97 7.28 -19.96
CA GLU A 27 22.69 8.02 -20.10
C GLU A 27 21.54 7.11 -20.60
N ASP A 28 21.83 6.15 -21.49
CA ASP A 28 20.87 5.14 -21.97
C ASP A 28 20.45 4.15 -20.85
N THR A 29 21.38 3.76 -19.96
CA THR A 29 21.06 2.86 -18.84
C THR A 29 20.24 3.52 -17.74
N VAL A 30 20.50 4.79 -17.43
CA VAL A 30 19.72 5.52 -16.40
C VAL A 30 18.29 5.73 -16.88
N ASN A 31 18.10 6.00 -18.18
CA ASN A 31 16.77 6.28 -18.75
C ASN A 31 15.95 5.04 -19.11
N GLU A 32 16.53 3.83 -19.13
CA GLU A 32 15.79 2.59 -19.34
C GLU A 32 14.89 2.26 -18.13
N ILE A 33 13.63 1.94 -18.40
CA ILE A 33 12.66 1.46 -17.42
C ILE A 33 12.29 0.03 -17.78
N LYS A 34 12.65 -0.92 -16.92
CA LYS A 34 12.26 -2.33 -17.11
C LYS A 34 10.87 -2.56 -16.56
N VAL A 35 10.04 -3.27 -17.32
CA VAL A 35 8.61 -3.43 -17.01
C VAL A 35 8.25 -4.91 -16.92
N TRP A 36 7.49 -5.26 -15.89
CA TRP A 36 6.88 -6.58 -15.71
C TRP A 36 5.38 -6.44 -15.50
N GLU A 37 4.60 -7.24 -16.20
CA GLU A 37 3.14 -7.23 -16.17
C GLU A 37 2.60 -8.54 -15.59
N SER A 38 1.59 -8.45 -14.73
CA SER A 38 0.70 -9.54 -14.37
C SER A 38 -0.71 -9.22 -14.85
N TYR A 39 -1.41 -10.21 -15.36
CA TYR A 39 -2.82 -10.09 -15.75
C TYR A 39 -3.67 -11.03 -14.89
N PHE A 40 -4.71 -10.47 -14.27
CA PHE A 40 -5.61 -11.17 -13.36
C PHE A 40 -7.09 -11.12 -13.79
N GLY A 41 -7.38 -10.66 -15.02
CA GLY A 41 -8.74 -10.62 -15.56
C GLY A 41 -9.27 -12.00 -15.99
N ASP A 42 -10.35 -12.04 -16.77
CA ASP A 42 -11.07 -13.27 -17.15
C ASP A 42 -10.32 -14.17 -18.15
N GLY A 43 -9.30 -13.64 -18.84
CA GLY A 43 -8.47 -14.40 -19.78
C GLY A 43 -7.41 -15.31 -19.14
N GLU A 44 -6.45 -15.75 -19.96
CA GLU A 44 -5.27 -16.51 -19.51
C GLU A 44 -4.41 -15.66 -18.57
N LYS A 45 -4.34 -16.08 -17.32
CA LYS A 45 -3.71 -15.33 -16.23
C LYS A 45 -2.23 -15.64 -16.21
N TYR A 46 -1.44 -14.62 -15.91
CA TYR A 46 0.01 -14.78 -15.78
C TYR A 46 0.53 -13.75 -14.79
N ALA A 47 1.72 -14.01 -14.25
CA ALA A 47 2.37 -13.08 -13.34
C ALA A 47 3.81 -12.81 -13.76
N LEU A 48 4.21 -11.52 -13.66
CA LEU A 48 5.58 -11.04 -13.86
C LEU A 48 6.15 -11.38 -15.25
N LYS A 49 5.32 -11.30 -16.28
CA LYS A 49 5.77 -11.39 -17.66
C LYS A 49 6.61 -10.16 -17.97
N LYS A 50 7.86 -10.37 -18.39
CA LYS A 50 8.73 -9.27 -18.82
C LYS A 50 8.17 -8.64 -20.10
N MET A 51 8.05 -7.32 -20.09
CA MET A 51 7.60 -6.51 -21.23
C MET A 51 8.78 -5.81 -21.89
N ASP A 52 8.52 -5.14 -23.01
CA ASP A 52 9.52 -4.26 -23.63
C ASP A 52 9.85 -3.10 -22.68
N SER A 53 11.13 -2.74 -22.61
CA SER A 53 11.57 -1.62 -21.79
C SER A 53 11.00 -0.31 -22.33
N LEU A 54 10.63 0.59 -21.43
CA LEU A 54 10.31 1.97 -21.75
C LEU A 54 11.54 2.85 -21.53
N TYR A 55 11.52 4.08 -22.05
CA TYR A 55 12.62 5.02 -21.90
C TYR A 55 12.10 6.39 -21.48
N PHE A 56 12.69 6.92 -20.42
CA PHE A 56 12.44 8.28 -20.00
C PHE A 56 12.85 9.28 -21.08
N SER A 57 12.04 10.31 -21.27
CA SER A 57 12.33 11.49 -22.08
C SER A 57 12.61 12.70 -21.19
N LYS A 58 13.47 13.64 -21.64
CA LYS A 58 13.71 14.92 -20.95
C LYS A 58 12.44 15.77 -20.97
N SER A 59 12.19 16.53 -19.88
CA SER A 59 10.99 17.34 -19.64
C SER A 59 10.54 18.19 -20.85
N GLY A 60 9.23 18.40 -20.96
CA GLY A 60 8.63 19.24 -22.01
C GLY A 60 7.46 18.62 -22.78
N THR A 61 7.04 17.40 -22.46
CA THR A 61 5.88 16.77 -23.11
C THR A 61 4.83 16.40 -22.07
N TRP A 62 3.66 16.98 -22.26
CA TRP A 62 2.49 16.84 -21.41
C TRP A 62 1.73 15.62 -21.91
N GLY A 63 1.95 14.49 -21.25
CA GLY A 63 1.24 13.25 -21.59
C GLY A 63 -0.22 13.31 -21.16
N LYS A 64 -1.06 12.56 -21.86
CA LYS A 64 -2.47 12.37 -21.50
C LYS A 64 -2.58 11.36 -20.35
N GLY A 65 -3.52 11.59 -19.43
CA GLY A 65 -3.91 10.63 -18.39
C GLY A 65 -3.35 10.91 -16.99
N ASN A 66 -3.42 9.89 -16.11
CA ASN A 66 -3.04 10.03 -14.70
C ASN A 66 -1.54 10.27 -14.56
N VAL A 67 -1.13 11.32 -13.85
CA VAL A 67 0.28 11.63 -13.60
C VAL A 67 0.69 11.00 -12.28
N ILE A 68 1.81 10.28 -12.26
CA ILE A 68 2.44 9.70 -11.06
C ILE A 68 3.85 10.29 -10.92
N ASN A 69 4.05 11.09 -9.89
CA ASN A 69 5.36 11.58 -9.48
C ASN A 69 5.97 10.61 -8.47
N VAL A 70 7.15 10.07 -8.77
CA VAL A 70 7.95 9.24 -7.86
C VAL A 70 8.96 10.13 -7.14
N LEU A 71 8.80 10.29 -5.84
CA LEU A 71 9.65 11.14 -5.00
C LEU A 71 10.83 10.32 -4.46
N SER A 72 11.81 10.03 -5.32
CA SER A 72 12.94 9.13 -5.04
C SER A 72 13.80 9.49 -3.82
N HIS A 73 13.66 10.73 -3.32
CA HIS A 73 14.37 11.25 -2.16
C HIS A 73 13.60 11.14 -0.83
N GLU A 74 12.31 10.78 -0.88
CA GLU A 74 11.43 10.64 0.27
C GLU A 74 11.11 9.16 0.50
N THR A 75 11.77 8.57 1.49
CA THR A 75 11.53 7.18 1.91
C THR A 75 10.78 7.12 3.23
N ASP A 76 10.06 6.04 3.44
CA ASP A 76 9.18 5.84 4.59
C ASP A 76 9.48 4.48 5.28
N GLN A 77 8.45 3.75 5.70
CA GLN A 77 8.59 2.51 6.45
C GLN A 77 9.41 1.44 5.72
N THR A 78 10.12 0.63 6.51
CA THR A 78 10.86 -0.54 5.99
C THR A 78 9.93 -1.75 5.91
N MET A 79 9.97 -2.44 4.78
CA MET A 79 9.09 -3.56 4.48
C MET A 79 9.52 -4.84 5.22
N ILE A 80 8.55 -5.46 5.88
CA ILE A 80 8.67 -6.75 6.56
C ILE A 80 8.48 -7.88 5.56
N GLY A 81 7.50 -7.72 4.65
CA GLY A 81 7.21 -8.67 3.57
C GLY A 81 5.73 -8.96 3.37
N ILE A 82 5.44 -9.96 2.55
CA ILE A 82 4.08 -10.43 2.24
C ILE A 82 4.01 -11.94 2.44
N GLY A 83 2.87 -12.44 2.93
CA GLY A 83 2.66 -13.86 3.16
C GLY A 83 1.20 -14.27 3.27
N GLY A 84 0.97 -15.40 3.93
CA GLY A 84 -0.36 -15.90 4.26
C GLY A 84 -0.36 -16.84 5.47
N ALA A 85 -1.54 -17.29 5.87
CA ALA A 85 -1.71 -18.19 7.00
C ALA A 85 -1.68 -19.67 6.59
N LEU A 86 -0.85 -20.44 7.30
CA LEU A 86 -0.89 -21.91 7.32
C LEU A 86 -1.74 -22.35 8.51
N THR A 87 -3.06 -22.25 8.35
CA THR A 87 -4.03 -22.79 9.30
C THR A 87 -4.08 -24.31 9.22
N GLU A 88 -4.62 -24.97 10.24
CA GLU A 88 -4.81 -26.43 10.22
C GLU A 88 -5.73 -26.86 9.07
N SER A 89 -6.74 -26.05 8.70
CA SER A 89 -7.54 -26.29 7.50
C SER A 89 -6.72 -26.25 6.22
N ALA A 90 -5.85 -25.25 6.04
CA ALA A 90 -4.99 -25.16 4.86
C ALA A 90 -4.02 -26.35 4.79
N VAL A 91 -3.39 -26.68 5.92
CA VAL A 91 -2.45 -27.80 6.01
C VAL A 91 -3.15 -29.14 5.80
N SER A 92 -4.36 -29.33 6.32
CA SER A 92 -5.17 -30.53 6.11
C SER A 92 -5.53 -30.74 4.64
N VAL A 93 -5.91 -29.67 3.92
CA VAL A 93 -6.15 -29.75 2.47
C VAL A 93 -4.88 -30.14 1.73
N ILE A 94 -3.74 -29.51 2.04
CA ILE A 94 -2.44 -29.85 1.43
C ILE A 94 -2.10 -31.32 1.71
N ASN A 95 -2.14 -31.75 2.96
CA ASN A 95 -1.77 -33.11 3.38
C ASN A 95 -2.68 -34.19 2.78
N SER A 96 -3.90 -33.85 2.37
CA SER A 96 -4.80 -34.78 1.68
C SER A 96 -4.39 -35.10 0.24
N LEU A 97 -3.53 -34.28 -0.37
CA LEU A 97 -3.11 -34.41 -1.75
C LEU A 97 -1.95 -35.41 -1.95
N PRO A 98 -1.78 -35.96 -3.17
CA PRO A 98 -0.55 -36.65 -3.56
C PRO A 98 0.70 -35.77 -3.38
N SER A 99 1.86 -36.39 -3.14
CA SER A 99 3.10 -35.68 -2.78
C SER A 99 3.60 -34.69 -3.85
N ASP A 100 3.38 -34.98 -5.13
CA ASP A 100 3.69 -34.08 -6.24
C ASP A 100 2.81 -32.82 -6.22
N LYS A 101 1.53 -32.98 -5.86
CA LYS A 101 0.57 -31.88 -5.70
C LYS A 101 0.83 -31.04 -4.45
N GLN A 102 1.24 -31.67 -3.34
CA GLN A 102 1.74 -30.94 -2.17
C GLN A 102 2.93 -30.06 -2.55
N GLN A 103 3.91 -30.64 -3.25
CA GLN A 103 5.11 -29.95 -3.71
C GLN A 103 4.76 -28.79 -4.66
N GLU A 104 3.81 -28.98 -5.58
CA GLU A 104 3.29 -27.93 -6.48
C GLU A 104 2.76 -26.71 -5.72
N ILE A 105 2.03 -26.91 -4.62
CA ILE A 105 1.52 -25.82 -3.77
C ILE A 105 2.64 -25.10 -3.02
N TYR A 106 3.57 -25.85 -2.41
CA TYR A 106 4.71 -25.22 -1.73
C TYR A 106 5.60 -24.46 -2.71
N ASP A 107 5.80 -24.99 -3.92
CA ASP A 107 6.55 -24.31 -4.97
C ASP A 107 5.83 -23.04 -5.43
N ALA A 108 4.50 -23.09 -5.58
CA ALA A 108 3.70 -21.92 -5.91
C ALA A 108 3.88 -20.77 -4.91
N TYR A 109 3.99 -21.05 -3.61
CA TYR A 109 4.12 -19.99 -2.61
C TYR A 109 5.57 -19.60 -2.28
N TYR A 110 6.52 -20.53 -2.26
CA TYR A 110 7.84 -20.27 -1.67
C TYR A 110 9.03 -20.43 -2.64
N ASN A 111 8.84 -21.09 -3.78
CA ASN A 111 9.92 -21.24 -4.77
C ASN A 111 10.21 -19.91 -5.49
N GLU A 112 11.42 -19.75 -6.03
CA GLU A 112 11.84 -18.61 -6.87
C GLU A 112 10.96 -18.42 -8.13
N SER A 113 10.32 -19.49 -8.59
CA SER A 113 9.36 -19.45 -9.70
C SER A 113 7.92 -19.15 -9.26
N GLY A 114 7.65 -19.24 -7.94
CA GLY A 114 6.36 -19.04 -7.28
C GLY A 114 6.12 -17.59 -6.88
N ALA A 115 5.49 -17.36 -5.73
CA ALA A 115 5.24 -16.05 -5.12
C ALA A 115 6.39 -15.60 -4.21
N GLU A 116 7.26 -16.51 -3.75
CA GLU A 116 8.34 -16.22 -2.80
C GLU A 116 7.86 -15.53 -1.49
N TYR A 117 6.75 -16.02 -0.91
CA TYR A 117 6.24 -15.52 0.36
C TYR A 117 7.34 -15.47 1.43
N SER A 118 7.42 -14.34 2.13
CA SER A 118 8.43 -14.06 3.16
C SER A 118 7.85 -14.01 4.57
N ILE A 119 6.54 -14.23 4.70
CA ILE A 119 5.81 -14.28 5.96
C ILE A 119 4.95 -15.54 6.00
N VAL A 120 4.84 -16.15 7.18
CA VAL A 120 3.83 -17.18 7.50
C VAL A 120 3.14 -16.78 8.79
N ARG A 121 1.81 -16.78 8.79
CA ARG A 121 1.01 -16.70 10.02
C ARG A 121 0.49 -18.09 10.42
N THR A 122 0.44 -18.36 11.70
CA THR A 122 -0.17 -19.57 12.28
C THR A 122 -0.99 -19.20 13.52
N HIS A 123 -1.62 -20.18 14.15
CA HIS A 123 -2.48 -20.03 15.31
C HIS A 123 -1.89 -20.66 16.57
N ILE A 124 -2.18 -20.07 17.73
CA ILE A 124 -1.84 -20.61 19.05
C ILE A 124 -3.07 -21.34 19.61
N GLY A 125 -3.08 -22.66 19.50
CA GLY A 125 -4.27 -23.50 19.67
C GLY A 125 -5.18 -23.42 18.44
N SER A 126 -6.37 -24.01 18.48
CA SER A 126 -7.30 -23.98 17.33
C SER A 126 -7.89 -22.61 17.05
N CYS A 127 -8.31 -22.44 15.79
CA CYS A 127 -9.12 -21.34 15.27
C CYS A 127 -10.33 -21.85 14.48
N ASP A 128 -11.13 -20.95 13.91
CA ASP A 128 -12.25 -21.31 13.03
C ASP A 128 -11.82 -22.18 11.83
N PHE A 129 -10.63 -21.92 11.27
CA PHE A 129 -9.96 -22.73 10.27
C PHE A 129 -9.07 -23.82 10.86
N SER A 130 -9.62 -24.53 11.85
CA SER A 130 -9.13 -25.80 12.38
C SER A 130 -10.10 -26.93 12.07
N VAL A 131 -9.61 -28.18 11.99
CA VAL A 131 -10.45 -29.37 11.78
C VAL A 131 -11.10 -29.87 13.08
N GLY A 132 -10.69 -29.32 14.22
CA GLY A 132 -11.34 -29.49 15.51
C GLY A 132 -10.91 -28.42 16.51
N GLU A 133 -11.63 -28.32 17.62
CA GLU A 133 -11.26 -27.42 18.71
C GLU A 133 -10.21 -28.07 19.63
N TYR A 134 -9.14 -27.34 19.92
CA TYR A 134 -8.13 -27.74 20.88
C TYR A 134 -7.34 -26.56 21.45
N SER A 135 -6.97 -26.65 22.73
CA SER A 135 -5.95 -25.78 23.34
C SER A 135 -4.77 -26.63 23.80
N TYR A 136 -3.60 -26.04 23.98
CA TYR A 136 -2.42 -26.78 24.45
C TYR A 136 -2.49 -27.15 25.93
N ALA A 137 -3.48 -26.65 26.68
CA ALA A 137 -3.69 -26.98 28.10
C ALA A 137 -5.18 -27.29 28.36
N PRO A 138 -5.70 -28.42 27.86
CA PRO A 138 -7.15 -28.69 27.82
C PRO A 138 -7.78 -28.91 29.20
N THR A 139 -6.99 -29.25 30.22
CA THR A 139 -7.48 -29.45 31.60
C THR A 139 -6.89 -28.42 32.56
N GLN A 140 -7.68 -28.01 33.56
CA GLN A 140 -7.22 -27.02 34.54
C GLN A 140 -6.10 -27.59 35.42
N THR A 141 -4.98 -26.88 35.47
CA THR A 141 -3.86 -27.12 36.38
C THR A 141 -3.41 -25.77 36.96
N THR A 142 -2.72 -25.79 38.10
CA THR A 142 -2.21 -24.55 38.72
C THR A 142 -0.91 -24.05 38.08
N ASP A 143 -0.28 -24.86 37.22
CA ASP A 143 1.10 -24.66 36.76
C ASP A 143 1.33 -24.96 35.27
N LEU A 144 0.28 -25.31 34.51
CA LEU A 144 0.37 -25.79 33.13
C LEU A 144 1.16 -27.10 32.96
N SER A 145 1.14 -27.99 33.97
CA SER A 145 1.82 -29.30 33.91
C SER A 145 1.34 -30.22 32.78
N ASN A 146 0.19 -29.92 32.19
CA ASN A 146 -0.40 -30.62 31.05
C ASN A 146 -0.24 -29.87 29.72
N PHE A 147 0.57 -28.80 29.66
CA PHE A 147 0.81 -28.07 28.42
C PHE A 147 1.52 -28.95 27.39
N SER A 148 0.99 -29.03 26.18
CA SER A 148 1.64 -29.72 25.06
C SER A 148 1.22 -29.18 23.71
N ILE A 149 2.21 -28.99 22.82
CA ILE A 149 2.02 -28.69 21.39
C ILE A 149 1.86 -29.95 20.53
N ASP A 150 1.62 -31.12 21.14
CA ASP A 150 1.41 -32.38 20.40
C ASP A 150 0.35 -32.30 19.29
N PRO A 151 -0.76 -31.53 19.41
CA PRO A 151 -1.71 -31.37 18.32
C PRO A 151 -1.09 -30.89 17.00
N ASP A 152 -0.03 -30.07 17.07
CA ASP A 152 0.56 -29.43 15.88
C ASP A 152 1.73 -30.23 15.25
N LYS A 153 2.17 -31.32 15.90
CA LYS A 153 3.42 -32.02 15.56
C LYS A 153 3.38 -32.75 14.24
N ASP A 154 2.20 -33.21 13.84
CA ASP A 154 2.01 -34.05 12.66
C ASP A 154 1.56 -33.24 11.42
N ASP A 155 1.27 -31.94 11.58
CA ASP A 155 0.74 -31.08 10.51
C ASP A 155 1.38 -29.68 10.46
N ILE A 156 1.02 -28.75 11.35
CA ILE A 156 1.40 -27.33 11.32
C ILE A 156 2.91 -27.17 11.40
N ILE A 157 3.58 -27.85 12.34
CA ILE A 157 5.03 -27.75 12.53
C ILE A 157 5.79 -28.27 11.29
N PRO A 158 5.48 -29.46 10.74
CA PRO A 158 6.02 -29.89 9.46
C PRO A 158 5.76 -28.91 8.31
N ALA A 159 4.57 -28.31 8.21
CA ALA A 159 4.23 -27.37 7.16
C ALA A 159 5.04 -26.06 7.25
N ILE A 160 5.22 -25.51 8.45
CA ILE A 160 6.08 -24.34 8.69
C ILE A 160 7.54 -24.68 8.37
N LYS A 161 8.04 -25.84 8.82
CA LYS A 161 9.40 -26.30 8.48
C LYS A 161 9.59 -26.48 6.98
N LYS A 162 8.56 -26.94 6.27
CA LYS A 162 8.58 -27.05 4.80
C LYS A 162 8.69 -25.68 4.15
N ALA A 163 7.93 -24.67 4.59
CA ALA A 163 8.10 -23.29 4.12
C ALA A 163 9.52 -22.76 4.39
N LEU A 164 10.01 -22.89 5.63
CA LEU A 164 11.37 -22.47 6.03
C LEU A 164 12.49 -23.18 5.26
N SER A 165 12.23 -24.37 4.70
CA SER A 165 13.22 -25.08 3.88
C SER A 165 13.51 -24.39 2.53
N TYR A 166 12.61 -23.54 2.05
CA TYR A 166 12.84 -22.71 0.86
C TYR A 166 13.64 -21.46 1.19
N ASN A 167 13.35 -20.84 2.33
CA ASN A 167 14.03 -19.66 2.81
C ASN A 167 13.97 -19.60 4.35
N GLY A 168 15.13 -19.67 4.99
CA GLY A 168 15.24 -19.63 6.45
C GLY A 168 14.90 -18.26 7.06
N ASP A 169 14.84 -17.20 6.26
CA ASP A 169 14.52 -15.83 6.70
C ASP A 169 13.02 -15.51 6.68
N ILE A 170 12.16 -16.49 6.36
CA ILE A 170 10.70 -16.32 6.44
C ILE A 170 10.32 -15.98 7.88
N LYS A 171 9.59 -14.87 8.05
CA LYS A 171 9.13 -14.40 9.35
C LYS A 171 7.87 -15.13 9.77
N ILE A 172 7.88 -15.74 10.96
CA ILE A 172 6.73 -16.47 11.50
C ILE A 172 5.96 -15.60 12.48
N PHE A 173 4.65 -15.50 12.28
CA PHE A 173 3.68 -14.78 13.10
C PHE A 173 2.72 -15.78 13.76
N ALA A 174 2.28 -15.51 14.98
CA ALA A 174 1.23 -16.31 15.62
C ALA A 174 0.27 -15.47 16.47
N ALA A 175 -0.99 -15.88 16.50
CA ALA A 175 -2.01 -15.27 17.36
C ALA A 175 -2.87 -16.37 18.01
N PRO A 176 -3.31 -16.21 19.28
CA PRO A 176 -4.35 -17.07 19.83
C PRO A 176 -5.74 -16.54 19.47
N TRP A 177 -6.66 -17.44 19.14
CA TRP A 177 -8.08 -17.09 18.99
C TRP A 177 -8.82 -17.18 20.32
N ALA A 178 -8.42 -18.11 21.19
CA ALA A 178 -8.95 -18.18 22.54
C ALA A 178 -7.97 -18.88 23.49
N PRO A 179 -7.91 -18.44 24.76
CA PRO A 179 -7.29 -19.21 25.83
C PRO A 179 -8.05 -20.54 26.05
N PRO A 180 -7.51 -21.48 26.85
CA PRO A 180 -8.28 -22.64 27.31
C PRO A 180 -9.62 -22.23 27.94
N GLY A 181 -10.69 -22.99 27.68
CA GLY A 181 -12.05 -22.61 28.09
C GLY A 181 -12.22 -22.42 29.59
N TRP A 182 -11.51 -23.23 30.40
CA TRP A 182 -11.52 -23.12 31.87
C TRP A 182 -10.86 -21.84 32.41
N MET A 183 -10.14 -21.08 31.58
CA MET A 183 -9.61 -19.76 31.94
C MET A 183 -10.63 -18.63 31.71
N LYS A 184 -11.77 -18.91 31.08
CA LYS A 184 -12.78 -17.91 30.72
C LYS A 184 -13.99 -17.99 31.64
N TYR A 185 -14.69 -16.87 31.79
CA TYR A 185 -15.98 -16.83 32.51
C TYR A 185 -17.02 -17.79 31.93
N SER A 186 -17.01 -18.00 30.61
CA SER A 186 -17.92 -18.90 29.90
C SER A 186 -17.62 -20.39 30.11
N GLY A 187 -16.40 -20.75 30.54
CA GLY A 187 -15.95 -22.14 30.62
C GLY A 187 -15.68 -22.81 29.26
N ILE A 188 -15.87 -22.09 28.14
CA ILE A 188 -15.73 -22.60 26.76
C ILE A 188 -14.87 -21.64 25.92
N ARG A 189 -14.32 -22.13 24.81
CA ARG A 189 -13.42 -21.32 23.96
C ARG A 189 -14.13 -20.48 22.91
N TYR A 190 -15.35 -20.85 22.52
CA TYR A 190 -16.14 -20.11 21.55
C TYR A 190 -16.71 -18.82 22.13
N GLY A 191 -16.97 -17.85 21.26
CA GLY A 191 -17.90 -16.76 21.53
C GLY A 191 -19.36 -17.14 21.27
N ASN A 192 -20.22 -16.12 21.18
CA ASN A 192 -21.68 -16.29 21.16
C ASN A 192 -22.36 -15.78 19.88
N GLY A 193 -21.59 -15.43 18.83
CA GLY A 193 -22.16 -15.07 17.52
C GLY A 193 -22.75 -13.67 17.41
N ASP A 194 -22.73 -12.90 18.50
CA ASP A 194 -23.25 -11.52 18.55
C ASP A 194 -22.38 -10.52 17.74
N GLY A 195 -21.18 -10.94 17.32
CA GLY A 195 -20.31 -10.17 16.43
C GLY A 195 -19.83 -8.83 17.01
N GLY A 196 -19.70 -8.69 18.33
CA GLY A 196 -19.13 -7.51 19.02
C GLY A 196 -19.80 -7.19 20.35
N GLY A 197 -19.01 -6.87 21.37
CA GLY A 197 -19.42 -6.79 22.78
C GLY A 197 -20.17 -5.53 23.27
N ILE A 198 -20.70 -5.65 24.50
CA ILE A 198 -21.30 -4.71 25.48
C ILE A 198 -22.28 -3.59 25.04
N ASN A 199 -22.17 -3.00 23.84
CA ASN A 199 -23.03 -1.90 23.38
C ASN A 199 -23.97 -2.28 22.22
N ALA A 200 -23.79 -3.46 21.62
CA ALA A 200 -24.85 -4.07 20.83
C ALA A 200 -25.98 -4.40 21.81
N GLY A 201 -27.21 -3.97 21.54
CA GLY A 201 -28.39 -4.22 22.40
C GLY A 201 -28.73 -5.69 22.67
N SER A 202 -27.86 -6.64 22.33
CA SER A 202 -27.82 -8.02 22.79
C SER A 202 -26.88 -8.13 23.99
N VAL A 203 -27.45 -8.09 25.19
CA VAL A 203 -26.77 -8.48 26.42
C VAL A 203 -26.47 -9.98 26.33
N SER A 204 -25.31 -10.33 25.80
CA SER A 204 -24.84 -11.71 25.84
C SER A 204 -24.67 -12.10 27.31
N THR A 205 -25.50 -13.02 27.79
CA THR A 205 -25.56 -13.44 29.21
C THR A 205 -24.40 -14.34 29.65
N THR A 206 -23.50 -14.70 28.72
CA THR A 206 -22.30 -15.50 28.99
C THR A 206 -21.06 -14.68 28.68
N PRO A 207 -20.27 -14.24 29.69
CA PRO A 207 -19.11 -13.39 29.44
C PRO A 207 -18.02 -14.15 28.68
N ASN A 208 -17.65 -13.68 27.48
CA ASN A 208 -16.62 -14.29 26.64
C ASN A 208 -15.20 -13.73 26.94
N HIS A 209 -14.93 -13.45 28.21
CA HIS A 209 -13.70 -12.82 28.67
C HIS A 209 -12.86 -13.78 29.51
N MET A 210 -11.56 -13.51 29.58
CA MET A 210 -10.67 -14.15 30.54
C MET A 210 -11.02 -13.78 31.99
N LEU A 211 -10.91 -14.76 32.90
CA LEU A 211 -10.92 -14.51 34.33
C LEU A 211 -9.56 -13.90 34.75
N PRO A 212 -9.53 -12.73 35.42
CA PRO A 212 -8.26 -12.06 35.78
C PRO A 212 -7.31 -12.90 36.64
N GLU A 213 -7.83 -13.83 37.44
CA GLU A 213 -7.03 -14.76 38.25
C GLU A 213 -6.12 -15.68 37.41
N TYR A 214 -6.43 -15.90 36.13
CA TYR A 214 -5.61 -16.70 35.22
C TYR A 214 -4.65 -15.88 34.35
N TYR A 215 -4.62 -14.55 34.44
CA TYR A 215 -3.67 -13.73 33.66
C TYR A 215 -2.20 -14.17 33.83
N PRO A 216 -1.69 -14.44 35.05
CA PRO A 216 -0.32 -14.94 35.19
C PRO A 216 -0.09 -16.29 34.50
N LEU A 217 -1.08 -17.17 34.53
CA LEU A 217 -0.99 -18.51 33.96
C LEU A 217 -1.08 -18.47 32.43
N TYR A 218 -1.91 -17.58 31.87
CA TYR A 218 -2.01 -17.37 30.44
C TYR A 218 -0.76 -16.68 29.87
N ALA A 219 -0.16 -15.72 30.58
CA ALA A 219 1.15 -15.19 30.21
C ALA A 219 2.23 -16.29 30.15
N LYS A 220 2.21 -17.24 31.10
CA LYS A 220 3.08 -18.43 31.05
C LYS A 220 2.74 -19.34 29.86
N TYR A 221 1.48 -19.47 29.48
CA TYR A 221 1.05 -20.26 28.31
C TYR A 221 1.70 -19.77 27.01
N PHE A 222 1.78 -18.46 26.78
CA PHE A 222 2.53 -17.88 25.66
C PHE A 222 4.02 -18.27 25.71
N ALA A 223 4.66 -18.11 26.87
CA ALA A 223 6.07 -18.44 27.02
C ALA A 223 6.36 -19.94 26.79
N GLU A 224 5.48 -20.84 27.27
CA GLU A 224 5.63 -22.28 27.02
C GLU A 224 5.42 -22.63 25.53
N TYR A 225 4.50 -21.97 24.84
CA TYR A 225 4.34 -22.09 23.38
C TYR A 225 5.60 -21.69 22.63
N LEU A 226 6.13 -20.48 22.89
CA LEU A 226 7.34 -19.98 22.25
C LEU A 226 8.55 -20.90 22.52
N LYS A 227 8.73 -21.38 23.76
CA LYS A 227 9.79 -22.34 24.09
C LYS A 227 9.61 -23.68 23.37
N ALA A 228 8.38 -24.17 23.26
CA ALA A 228 8.10 -25.46 22.65
C ALA A 228 8.39 -25.42 21.13
N TYR A 229 7.92 -24.39 20.43
CA TYR A 229 8.23 -24.18 19.01
C TYR A 229 9.71 -23.90 18.76
N LYS A 230 10.38 -23.16 19.66
CA LYS A 230 11.84 -22.98 19.58
C LYS A 230 12.61 -24.29 19.69
N LYS A 231 12.16 -25.24 20.52
CA LYS A 231 12.74 -26.60 20.59
C LYS A 231 12.54 -27.38 19.30
N GLU A 232 11.47 -27.09 18.57
CA GLU A 232 11.21 -27.61 17.23
C GLU A 232 12.04 -26.90 16.15
N GLY A 233 12.80 -25.85 16.48
CA GLY A 233 13.62 -25.08 15.53
C GLY A 233 12.84 -24.00 14.79
N ILE A 234 11.71 -23.54 15.34
CA ILE A 234 10.91 -22.44 14.80
C ILE A 234 11.01 -21.26 15.77
N ASP A 235 11.64 -20.18 15.32
CA ASP A 235 11.63 -18.89 16.03
C ASP A 235 10.54 -17.99 15.44
N PHE A 236 9.79 -17.32 16.31
CA PHE A 236 8.76 -16.37 15.91
C PHE A 236 9.35 -14.97 15.75
N TYR A 237 8.97 -14.30 14.67
CA TYR A 237 9.23 -12.87 14.48
C TYR A 237 8.27 -12.04 15.34
N SER A 238 7.02 -12.48 15.46
CA SER A 238 5.98 -11.72 16.15
C SER A 238 4.88 -12.62 16.71
N ILE A 239 4.24 -12.16 17.78
CA ILE A 239 2.97 -12.68 18.26
C ILE A 239 1.94 -11.55 18.43
N SER A 240 0.67 -11.84 18.20
CA SER A 240 -0.43 -10.99 18.65
C SER A 240 -0.88 -11.39 20.06
N MET A 241 -1.28 -10.41 20.88
CA MET A 241 -1.87 -10.66 22.20
C MET A 241 -3.15 -11.51 22.10
N GLN A 242 -3.95 -11.27 21.08
CA GLN A 242 -5.23 -11.94 20.83
C GLN A 242 -5.67 -11.63 19.40
N ASN A 243 -6.10 -12.65 18.66
CA ASN A 243 -6.80 -12.46 17.39
C ASN A 243 -8.16 -11.79 17.66
N GLU A 244 -8.43 -10.69 16.97
CA GLU A 244 -9.68 -9.93 17.02
C GLU A 244 -10.13 -9.59 18.45
N ALA A 245 -9.29 -8.83 19.16
CA ALA A 245 -9.39 -8.64 20.61
C ALA A 245 -10.74 -8.08 21.11
N GLN A 246 -11.54 -7.45 20.25
CA GLN A 246 -12.88 -6.94 20.60
C GLN A 246 -14.03 -7.62 19.83
N ASN A 247 -13.76 -8.72 19.12
CA ASN A 247 -14.78 -9.52 18.45
C ASN A 247 -15.36 -10.62 19.36
N ASN A 248 -16.58 -11.06 19.06
CA ASN A 248 -17.25 -12.17 19.76
C ASN A 248 -18.03 -13.08 18.77
N PRO A 249 -17.33 -13.72 17.83
CA PRO A 249 -17.94 -14.60 16.83
C PRO A 249 -18.37 -15.95 17.41
N ASP A 250 -19.00 -16.79 16.59
CA ASP A 250 -19.43 -18.15 16.95
C ASP A 250 -18.30 -19.20 16.89
N TRP A 251 -17.04 -18.78 16.88
CA TRP A 251 -15.87 -19.66 16.93
C TRP A 251 -14.94 -19.21 18.06
N GLU A 252 -13.75 -19.81 18.17
CA GLU A 252 -12.76 -19.47 19.20
C GLU A 252 -12.55 -17.95 19.24
N ALA A 253 -12.85 -17.39 20.40
CA ALA A 253 -12.75 -15.95 20.64
C ALA A 253 -12.52 -15.66 22.11
N CYS A 254 -11.89 -14.54 22.41
CA CYS A 254 -11.82 -13.97 23.76
C CYS A 254 -11.84 -12.45 23.67
N TYR A 255 -12.86 -11.84 24.26
CA TYR A 255 -12.98 -10.39 24.28
C TYR A 255 -12.10 -9.77 25.37
N TRP A 256 -11.40 -8.71 25.01
CA TRP A 256 -10.59 -7.88 25.88
C TRP A 256 -11.05 -6.42 25.85
N THR A 257 -11.37 -5.88 27.02
CA THR A 257 -11.51 -4.42 27.19
C THR A 257 -10.12 -3.76 27.17
N ILE A 258 -10.07 -2.45 26.93
CA ILE A 258 -8.84 -1.65 27.07
C ILE A 258 -8.18 -1.90 28.43
N ASP A 259 -8.93 -1.75 29.54
CA ASP A 259 -8.39 -1.93 30.90
C ASP A 259 -7.83 -3.34 31.14
N SER A 260 -8.52 -4.37 30.66
CA SER A 260 -8.05 -5.76 30.79
C SER A 260 -6.77 -6.01 29.99
N THR A 261 -6.67 -5.40 28.81
CA THR A 261 -5.50 -5.48 27.93
C THR A 261 -4.30 -4.79 28.56
N ILE A 262 -4.47 -3.56 29.07
CA ILE A 262 -3.41 -2.81 29.76
C ILE A 262 -2.89 -3.62 30.95
N ASN A 263 -3.80 -4.15 31.77
CA ASN A 263 -3.43 -4.96 32.94
C ASN A 263 -2.67 -6.22 32.53
N PHE A 264 -3.20 -6.99 31.57
CA PHE A 264 -2.57 -8.22 31.11
C PHE A 264 -1.17 -7.97 30.54
N ILE A 265 -1.01 -7.00 29.65
CA ILE A 265 0.28 -6.69 29.03
C ILE A 265 1.27 -6.18 30.09
N THR A 266 0.90 -5.16 30.86
CA THR A 266 1.80 -4.50 31.81
C THR A 266 2.23 -5.42 32.94
N ASN A 267 1.29 -6.15 33.55
CA ASN A 267 1.52 -6.84 34.81
C ASN A 267 1.81 -8.34 34.64
N HIS A 268 1.59 -8.91 33.45
CA HIS A 268 1.67 -10.36 33.24
C HIS A 268 2.43 -10.74 31.98
N LEU A 269 1.91 -10.43 30.77
CA LEU A 269 2.48 -10.90 29.51
C LEU A 269 3.88 -10.34 29.26
N GLY A 270 4.06 -9.02 29.27
CA GLY A 270 5.35 -8.37 29.05
C GLY A 270 6.43 -8.88 30.01
N PRO A 271 6.23 -8.78 31.33
CA PRO A 271 7.19 -9.31 32.31
C PRO A 271 7.46 -10.81 32.18
N SER A 272 6.48 -11.61 31.75
CA SER A 272 6.66 -13.04 31.52
C SER A 272 7.53 -13.30 30.29
N LEU A 273 7.31 -12.59 29.18
CA LEU A 273 8.14 -12.70 27.97
C LEU A 273 9.60 -12.31 28.28
N ASP A 274 9.81 -11.20 28.99
CA ASP A 274 11.15 -10.76 29.40
C ASP A 274 11.88 -11.80 30.24
N LYS A 275 11.21 -12.28 31.30
CA LYS A 275 11.77 -13.27 32.21
C LYS A 275 12.16 -14.56 31.50
N GLU A 276 11.37 -14.98 30.52
CA GLU A 276 11.56 -16.25 29.80
C GLU A 276 12.46 -16.11 28.57
N GLY A 277 13.02 -14.91 28.33
CA GLY A 277 14.04 -14.66 27.30
C GLY A 277 13.47 -14.28 25.92
N PHE A 278 12.24 -13.80 25.87
CA PHE A 278 11.54 -13.39 24.64
C PHE A 278 11.31 -11.88 24.55
N LYS A 279 12.10 -11.06 25.25
CA LYS A 279 12.01 -9.58 25.20
C LYS A 279 12.13 -8.96 23.80
N ASP A 280 12.73 -9.68 22.86
CA ASP A 280 13.01 -9.21 21.50
C ASP A 280 11.95 -9.69 20.49
N ILE A 281 10.90 -10.39 20.95
CA ILE A 281 9.76 -10.77 20.09
C ILE A 281 8.84 -9.56 19.89
N ASN A 282 8.39 -9.33 18.66
CA ASN A 282 7.45 -8.22 18.42
C ASN A 282 6.06 -8.58 18.94
N LEU A 283 5.56 -7.87 19.95
CA LEU A 283 4.19 -8.02 20.45
C LEU A 283 3.25 -7.05 19.73
N LEU A 284 2.29 -7.62 18.99
CA LEU A 284 1.20 -6.88 18.35
C LEU A 284 -0.04 -6.86 19.23
N VAL A 285 -0.77 -5.75 19.15
CA VAL A 285 -2.10 -5.58 19.77
C VAL A 285 -3.16 -5.30 18.71
N TRP A 286 -4.41 -5.21 19.15
CA TRP A 286 -5.63 -5.07 18.35
C TRP A 286 -5.97 -6.31 17.52
N ASP A 287 -5.18 -6.59 16.48
CA ASP A 287 -5.33 -7.73 15.56
C ASP A 287 -6.78 -7.88 15.07
N TRP A 288 -7.42 -6.76 14.73
CA TRP A 288 -8.81 -6.68 14.27
C TRP A 288 -8.99 -5.56 13.22
N ASP A 289 -10.22 -5.27 12.82
CA ASP A 289 -10.51 -4.39 11.69
C ASP A 289 -10.02 -2.96 11.87
N LYS A 290 -9.51 -2.36 10.79
CA LYS A 290 -8.97 -1.00 10.73
C LYS A 290 -10.01 0.14 10.80
N GLN A 291 -11.24 -0.16 11.23
CA GLN A 291 -12.36 0.79 11.27
C GLN A 291 -12.58 1.41 12.64
N GLU A 292 -12.95 2.69 12.64
CA GLU A 292 -13.38 3.37 13.87
C GLU A 292 -14.86 3.07 14.12
N GLY A 293 -15.18 2.57 15.31
CA GLY A 293 -16.56 2.40 15.76
C GLY A 293 -17.39 1.49 14.86
N ALA A 294 -16.97 0.23 14.68
CA ALA A 294 -17.83 -0.80 14.11
C ALA A 294 -19.22 -0.66 14.75
N ILE A 295 -20.27 -0.40 13.96
CA ILE A 295 -21.54 0.16 14.42
C ILE A 295 -22.04 -0.53 15.72
N GLY A 296 -21.82 0.10 16.88
CA GLY A 296 -22.19 -0.43 18.20
C GLY A 296 -21.35 -1.61 18.76
N LYS A 297 -20.15 -1.88 18.23
CA LYS A 297 -19.32 -3.05 18.48
C LYS A 297 -17.88 -2.63 18.84
N GLY A 298 -17.51 -2.72 20.12
CA GLY A 298 -16.16 -2.39 20.61
C GLY A 298 -15.87 -0.90 20.78
N ASP A 299 -14.62 -0.58 21.14
CA ASP A 299 -14.16 0.80 21.42
C ASP A 299 -13.72 1.54 20.14
N GLY A 300 -13.31 0.79 19.10
CA GLY A 300 -12.83 1.33 17.81
C GLY A 300 -11.31 1.31 17.66
N PHE A 301 -10.83 1.26 16.41
CA PHE A 301 -9.41 1.12 16.09
C PHE A 301 -8.51 2.18 16.74
N ILE A 302 -8.87 3.46 16.61
CA ILE A 302 -8.09 4.57 17.16
C ILE A 302 -8.18 4.55 18.67
N THR A 303 -9.40 4.57 19.22
CA THR A 303 -9.62 4.68 20.66
C THR A 303 -8.91 3.57 21.44
N PHE A 304 -9.01 2.32 20.99
CA PHE A 304 -8.36 1.18 21.64
C PHE A 304 -6.84 1.31 21.61
N ASN A 305 -6.27 1.46 20.41
CA ASN A 305 -4.81 1.45 20.23
C ASN A 305 -4.14 2.69 20.85
N GLU A 306 -4.71 3.88 20.67
CA GLU A 306 -4.17 5.11 21.23
C GLU A 306 -4.12 5.04 22.77
N THR A 307 -5.20 4.54 23.40
CA THR A 307 -5.24 4.40 24.86
C THR A 307 -4.20 3.40 25.38
N LEU A 308 -3.98 2.28 24.67
CA LEU A 308 -2.91 1.34 25.03
C LEU A 308 -1.52 1.99 24.92
N LEU A 309 -1.26 2.70 23.81
CA LEU A 309 0.02 3.36 23.54
C LEU A 309 0.29 4.57 24.43
N GLN A 310 -0.73 5.13 25.08
CA GLN A 310 -0.60 6.17 26.12
C GLN A 310 -0.54 5.61 27.56
N SER A 311 -0.61 4.29 27.72
CA SER A 311 -0.55 3.60 29.02
C SER A 311 0.83 2.98 29.29
N SER A 312 0.98 2.35 30.46
CA SER A 312 2.17 1.55 30.79
C SER A 312 2.39 0.35 29.88
N ALA A 313 1.36 -0.13 29.17
CA ALA A 313 1.49 -1.25 28.25
C ALA A 313 2.38 -0.91 27.04
N ALA A 314 2.52 0.38 26.70
CA ALA A 314 3.25 0.86 25.53
C ALA A 314 4.74 0.45 25.49
N GLU A 315 5.34 0.15 26.65
CA GLU A 315 6.71 -0.36 26.79
C GLU A 315 6.89 -1.74 26.15
N TYR A 316 5.84 -2.57 26.16
CA TYR A 316 5.89 -3.94 25.64
C TYR A 316 5.23 -4.09 24.27
N ILE A 317 4.59 -3.05 23.74
CA ILE A 317 3.85 -3.11 22.47
C ILE A 317 4.76 -2.63 21.34
N ASP A 318 5.09 -3.49 20.39
CA ASP A 318 5.95 -3.15 19.25
C ASP A 318 5.14 -2.66 18.04
N GLY A 319 3.87 -3.05 17.95
CA GLY A 319 3.04 -2.66 16.82
C GLY A 319 1.56 -2.97 16.96
N ILE A 320 0.82 -2.60 15.92
CA ILE A 320 -0.61 -2.81 15.76
C ILE A 320 -0.81 -3.75 14.57
N GLY A 321 -1.38 -4.93 14.85
CA GLY A 321 -1.90 -5.82 13.82
C GLY A 321 -3.31 -5.39 13.46
N PHE A 322 -3.69 -5.46 12.18
CA PHE A 322 -5.03 -5.07 11.74
C PHE A 322 -5.56 -5.88 10.56
N HIS A 323 -6.87 -5.95 10.47
CA HIS A 323 -7.66 -6.70 9.48
C HIS A 323 -8.50 -5.74 8.61
N TRP A 324 -9.19 -6.25 7.58
CA TRP A 324 -9.94 -5.44 6.60
C TRP A 324 -11.47 -5.68 6.56
N TYR A 325 -12.03 -6.41 7.53
CA TYR A 325 -13.40 -6.95 7.51
C TYR A 325 -14.42 -5.95 8.09
N GLY A 326 -14.71 -4.89 7.34
CA GLY A 326 -15.60 -3.82 7.80
C GLY A 326 -17.08 -4.18 7.97
N PRO A 327 -17.79 -3.70 9.03
CA PRO A 327 -19.26 -3.81 9.16
C PRO A 327 -20.09 -3.13 8.06
N LEU A 328 -19.48 -2.36 7.15
CA LEU A 328 -20.16 -1.79 5.98
C LEU A 328 -20.48 -2.83 4.90
N ASP A 329 -20.22 -4.11 5.13
CA ASP A 329 -20.75 -5.24 4.38
C ASP A 329 -22.29 -5.19 4.20
N ILE A 330 -23.02 -4.58 5.14
CA ILE A 330 -24.47 -4.31 4.98
C ILE A 330 -24.73 -3.24 3.91
N ALA A 331 -23.87 -2.22 3.80
CA ALA A 331 -23.94 -1.26 2.71
C ALA A 331 -23.65 -1.97 1.39
N ASP A 332 -22.70 -2.91 1.32
CA ASP A 332 -22.42 -3.71 0.12
C ASP A 332 -23.65 -4.50 -0.33
N GLU A 333 -24.41 -5.06 0.62
CA GLU A 333 -25.67 -5.74 0.35
C GLU A 333 -26.78 -4.79 -0.12
N ILE A 334 -26.84 -3.56 0.41
CA ILE A 334 -27.85 -2.54 0.08
C ILE A 334 -27.54 -1.83 -1.25
N VAL A 335 -26.28 -1.44 -1.48
CA VAL A 335 -25.82 -0.69 -2.65
C VAL A 335 -25.28 -1.58 -3.77
N LYS A 336 -25.19 -2.90 -3.54
CA LYS A 336 -24.75 -3.93 -4.50
C LYS A 336 -23.40 -3.64 -5.15
N ARG A 337 -22.51 -2.98 -4.40
CA ARG A 337 -21.13 -2.72 -4.81
C ARG A 337 -20.23 -2.81 -3.58
N PRO A 338 -18.99 -3.28 -3.70
CA PRO A 338 -18.02 -3.24 -2.62
C PRO A 338 -17.85 -1.80 -2.15
N THR A 339 -18.18 -1.51 -0.89
CA THR A 339 -17.89 -0.25 -0.22
C THR A 339 -16.55 -0.42 0.47
N TRP A 340 -15.49 -0.50 -0.34
CA TRP A 340 -14.12 -0.43 0.14
C TRP A 340 -14.01 0.83 1.00
N ALA A 341 -13.94 0.65 2.31
CA ALA A 341 -14.19 1.73 3.24
C ALA A 341 -12.98 2.66 3.21
N VAL A 342 -13.21 3.78 2.56
CA VAL A 342 -12.16 4.71 2.23
C VAL A 342 -11.58 5.33 3.53
N ASP A 343 -12.37 5.39 4.61
CA ASP A 343 -11.96 5.84 5.95
C ASP A 343 -10.89 4.95 6.63
N ASP A 344 -10.77 3.69 6.24
CA ASP A 344 -9.89 2.69 6.87
C ASP A 344 -8.42 3.11 6.86
N PHE A 345 -7.97 3.60 5.70
CA PHE A 345 -6.58 4.02 5.52
C PHE A 345 -6.25 5.30 6.29
N LYS A 346 -7.25 6.13 6.67
CA LYS A 346 -7.01 7.33 7.50
C LYS A 346 -6.54 6.93 8.89
N ASN A 347 -7.12 5.85 9.43
CA ASN A 347 -6.76 5.35 10.75
C ASN A 347 -5.32 4.83 10.76
N ILE A 348 -4.92 4.09 9.72
CA ILE A 348 -3.53 3.64 9.57
C ILE A 348 -2.58 4.84 9.43
N ALA A 349 -2.91 5.80 8.56
CA ALA A 349 -2.12 7.03 8.39
C ALA A 349 -1.97 7.82 9.70
N TYR A 350 -3.02 7.87 10.52
CA TYR A 350 -3.00 8.53 11.82
C TYR A 350 -1.97 7.89 12.77
N PHE A 351 -1.91 6.57 12.87
CA PHE A 351 -0.92 5.91 13.73
C PHE A 351 0.50 6.01 13.16
N HIS A 352 0.65 5.92 11.84
CA HIS A 352 1.94 6.10 11.20
C HIS A 352 2.53 7.47 11.51
N HIS A 353 1.70 8.52 11.46
CA HIS A 353 2.10 9.88 11.78
C HIS A 353 2.39 10.12 13.27
N ASN A 354 1.50 9.69 14.15
CA ASN A 354 1.59 10.00 15.58
C ASN A 354 2.48 9.02 16.37
N TYR A 355 2.68 7.81 15.86
CA TYR A 355 3.43 6.72 16.49
C TYR A 355 4.42 6.06 15.51
N PRO A 356 5.34 6.82 14.87
CA PRO A 356 6.16 6.36 13.75
C PRO A 356 7.17 5.25 14.09
N THR A 357 7.35 4.93 15.36
CA THR A 357 8.20 3.83 15.82
C THR A 357 7.46 2.51 15.98
N LYS A 358 6.13 2.52 15.91
CA LYS A 358 5.30 1.32 16.05
C LYS A 358 5.07 0.67 14.70
N LEU A 359 5.17 -0.66 14.65
CA LEU A 359 4.90 -1.43 13.44
C LEU A 359 3.40 -1.39 13.11
N LEU A 360 3.07 -1.23 11.83
CA LEU A 360 1.72 -1.38 11.31
C LEU A 360 1.72 -2.56 10.34
N ILE A 361 0.94 -3.60 10.65
CA ILE A 361 0.95 -4.85 9.88
C ILE A 361 -0.50 -5.26 9.60
N ALA A 362 -0.83 -5.44 8.32
CA ALA A 362 -2.07 -6.11 7.94
C ALA A 362 -1.87 -7.61 8.19
N THR A 363 -2.37 -8.08 9.32
CA THR A 363 -2.11 -9.43 9.85
C THR A 363 -3.09 -10.48 9.34
N GLU A 364 -4.19 -10.03 8.75
CA GLU A 364 -5.17 -10.89 8.12
C GLU A 364 -6.04 -10.11 7.12
N GLY A 365 -6.32 -10.73 5.97
CA GLY A 365 -7.39 -10.30 5.08
C GLY A 365 -7.77 -11.42 4.12
N CYS A 366 -9.07 -11.65 3.93
CA CYS A 366 -9.58 -12.56 2.91
C CYS A 366 -10.92 -12.11 2.33
N GLN A 367 -11.29 -12.67 1.17
CA GLN A 367 -12.64 -12.50 0.70
C GLN A 367 -13.58 -13.45 1.45
N GLU A 368 -14.43 -12.89 2.31
CA GLU A 368 -15.45 -13.65 3.05
C GLU A 368 -16.57 -14.13 2.12
N LYS A 369 -17.46 -14.98 2.67
CA LYS A 369 -18.63 -15.52 1.96
C LYS A 369 -18.21 -16.27 0.69
N GLY A 370 -17.09 -16.98 0.76
CA GLY A 370 -16.55 -17.80 -0.33
C GLY A 370 -17.34 -19.09 -0.56
N PRO A 371 -16.98 -19.87 -1.59
CA PRO A 371 -15.81 -19.71 -2.46
C PRO A 371 -16.08 -18.85 -3.71
N TRP A 372 -15.17 -17.93 -4.01
CA TRP A 372 -15.21 -17.06 -5.21
C TRP A 372 -14.33 -17.61 -6.36
N LEU A 373 -14.58 -18.85 -6.78
CA LEU A 373 -13.76 -19.53 -7.78
C LEU A 373 -13.63 -18.74 -9.09
N ASN A 374 -12.40 -18.52 -9.54
CA ASN A 374 -12.03 -17.79 -10.75
C ASN A 374 -12.51 -16.33 -10.83
N SER A 375 -13.04 -15.76 -9.74
CA SER A 375 -13.55 -14.39 -9.72
C SER A 375 -12.43 -13.36 -9.70
N ILE A 376 -12.59 -12.28 -10.47
CA ILE A 376 -11.69 -11.11 -10.45
C ILE A 376 -11.92 -10.21 -9.23
N GLU A 377 -13.08 -10.31 -8.57
CA GLU A 377 -13.46 -9.39 -7.49
C GLU A 377 -12.55 -9.48 -6.26
N PRO A 378 -12.19 -10.67 -5.74
CA PRO A 378 -11.16 -10.78 -4.70
C PRO A 378 -9.84 -10.13 -5.13
N ALA A 379 -9.39 -10.38 -6.37
CA ALA A 379 -8.13 -9.82 -6.88
C ALA A 379 -8.16 -8.28 -6.91
N LYS A 380 -9.27 -7.67 -7.35
CA LYS A 380 -9.44 -6.21 -7.33
C LYS A 380 -9.38 -5.66 -5.89
N ARG A 381 -10.02 -6.32 -4.93
CA ARG A 381 -9.97 -5.95 -3.50
C ARG A 381 -8.53 -6.03 -2.96
N TYR A 382 -7.81 -7.12 -3.22
CA TYR A 382 -6.41 -7.26 -2.80
C TYR A 382 -5.50 -6.18 -3.42
N VAL A 383 -5.64 -5.87 -4.72
CA VAL A 383 -4.88 -4.79 -5.36
C VAL A 383 -5.16 -3.44 -4.69
N PHE A 384 -6.43 -3.11 -4.53
CA PHE A 384 -6.85 -1.85 -3.91
C PHE A 384 -6.31 -1.73 -2.49
N ASP A 385 -6.54 -2.73 -1.66
CA ASP A 385 -6.27 -2.65 -0.24
C ASP A 385 -4.76 -2.68 0.05
N MET A 386 -4.02 -3.65 -0.52
CA MET A 386 -2.57 -3.75 -0.30
C MET A 386 -1.83 -2.49 -0.74
N ILE A 387 -2.13 -1.96 -1.94
CA ILE A 387 -1.46 -0.76 -2.43
C ILE A 387 -1.75 0.42 -1.50
N ASN A 388 -3.01 0.64 -1.11
CA ASN A 388 -3.35 1.78 -0.28
C ASN A 388 -2.84 1.64 1.16
N ASP A 389 -2.83 0.43 1.74
CA ASP A 389 -2.23 0.14 3.04
C ASP A 389 -0.74 0.44 3.06
N PHE A 390 0.02 -0.03 2.06
CA PHE A 390 1.46 0.25 1.97
C PHE A 390 1.77 1.74 1.80
N LYS A 391 0.88 2.52 1.19
CA LYS A 391 1.10 3.97 1.04
C LYS A 391 0.98 4.75 2.35
N VAL A 392 0.30 4.19 3.35
CA VAL A 392 -0.04 4.90 4.60
C VAL A 392 0.66 4.32 5.83
N GLY A 393 1.80 3.63 5.64
CA GLY A 393 2.67 3.20 6.73
C GLY A 393 2.67 1.70 7.02
N THR A 394 1.85 0.89 6.31
CA THR A 394 1.85 -0.56 6.52
C THR A 394 3.16 -1.18 6.07
N ALA A 395 3.77 -2.01 6.93
CA ALA A 395 5.07 -2.61 6.69
C ALA A 395 4.99 -4.08 6.23
N GLY A 396 3.90 -4.78 6.50
CA GLY A 396 3.68 -6.16 6.07
C GLY A 396 2.21 -6.48 5.83
N TRP A 397 1.96 -7.47 4.97
CA TRP A 397 0.60 -7.86 4.58
C TRP A 397 0.46 -9.39 4.51
N ILE A 398 -0.54 -9.93 5.20
CA ILE A 398 -0.72 -11.36 5.39
C ILE A 398 -2.13 -11.74 4.92
N ASP A 399 -2.19 -12.56 3.87
CA ASP A 399 -3.42 -13.24 3.45
C ASP A 399 -3.91 -14.20 4.53
N TRP A 400 -5.21 -14.53 4.50
CA TRP A 400 -5.72 -15.56 5.38
C TRP A 400 -5.29 -16.97 4.95
N ASN A 401 -6.23 -17.89 4.79
CA ASN A 401 -5.91 -19.24 4.37
C ASN A 401 -5.24 -19.22 2.99
N MET A 402 -3.97 -19.67 2.95
CA MET A 402 -3.25 -19.83 1.69
C MET A 402 -3.94 -20.85 0.78
N VAL A 403 -4.50 -21.91 1.37
CA VAL A 403 -5.16 -22.99 0.63
C VAL A 403 -6.47 -23.35 1.32
N LEU A 404 -7.53 -23.50 0.53
CA LEU A 404 -8.80 -24.07 0.98
C LEU A 404 -9.31 -25.08 -0.04
N ASN A 405 -10.25 -25.92 0.36
CA ASN A 405 -10.98 -26.73 -0.62
C ASN A 405 -11.96 -25.86 -1.43
N THR A 406 -12.54 -26.43 -2.49
CA THR A 406 -13.54 -25.76 -3.35
C THR A 406 -14.86 -25.41 -2.67
N CYS A 407 -15.04 -25.71 -1.39
CA CYS A 407 -16.16 -25.23 -0.57
C CYS A 407 -15.77 -24.04 0.32
N GLY A 408 -14.49 -23.65 0.38
CA GLY A 408 -14.00 -22.58 1.26
C GLY A 408 -13.71 -23.03 2.69
N GLY A 409 -13.41 -24.32 2.91
CA GLY A 409 -13.02 -24.89 4.20
C GLY A 409 -11.82 -25.86 4.07
N PRO A 410 -11.66 -26.87 4.95
CA PRO A 410 -12.61 -27.33 5.98
C PRO A 410 -12.76 -26.37 7.17
N LEU A 411 -13.81 -26.56 7.96
CA LEU A 411 -14.08 -25.83 9.19
C LEU A 411 -14.65 -26.84 10.19
N HIS A 412 -14.36 -26.68 11.48
CA HIS A 412 -15.00 -27.49 12.52
C HIS A 412 -16.36 -26.94 12.96
N ARG A 413 -16.73 -25.72 12.50
CA ARG A 413 -18.08 -25.13 12.62
C ARG A 413 -18.53 -24.56 11.27
N GLU A 414 -19.74 -24.89 10.82
CA GLU A 414 -20.29 -24.48 9.51
C GLU A 414 -20.76 -23.01 9.48
N THR A 415 -19.89 -22.05 9.81
CA THR A 415 -20.31 -20.65 9.98
C THR A 415 -19.45 -19.61 9.25
N ASN A 416 -18.29 -19.97 8.67
CA ASN A 416 -17.33 -18.97 8.12
C ASN A 416 -16.55 -19.44 6.86
N TYR A 417 -17.23 -19.74 5.76
CA TYR A 417 -16.54 -20.14 4.51
C TYR A 417 -15.88 -18.95 3.81
N CYS A 418 -14.62 -19.10 3.42
CA CYS A 418 -13.83 -18.02 2.81
C CYS A 418 -13.22 -18.39 1.46
N HIS A 419 -12.75 -17.38 0.75
CA HIS A 419 -11.89 -17.54 -0.41
C HIS A 419 -10.42 -17.72 -0.01
N ALA A 420 -9.65 -18.39 -0.86
CA ALA A 420 -8.20 -18.53 -0.78
C ALA A 420 -7.61 -18.36 -2.20
N PRO A 421 -6.41 -17.78 -2.35
CA PRO A 421 -5.78 -17.60 -3.65
C PRO A 421 -5.57 -18.92 -4.40
N ILE A 422 -5.25 -20.00 -3.68
CA ILE A 422 -5.25 -21.36 -4.22
C ILE A 422 -6.40 -22.14 -3.59
N MET A 423 -7.23 -22.74 -4.43
CA MET A 423 -8.28 -23.67 -4.00
C MET A 423 -8.08 -25.05 -4.60
N VAL A 424 -8.51 -26.08 -3.87
CA VAL A 424 -8.29 -27.48 -4.26
C VAL A 424 -9.63 -28.22 -4.35
N ASP A 425 -9.90 -28.83 -5.50
CA ASP A 425 -10.94 -29.84 -5.59
C ASP A 425 -10.37 -31.14 -5.02
N THR A 426 -10.75 -31.48 -3.78
CA THR A 426 -10.24 -32.66 -3.08
C THR A 426 -10.80 -33.97 -3.61
N ALA A 427 -11.84 -33.94 -4.46
CA ALA A 427 -12.34 -35.14 -5.13
C ALA A 427 -11.50 -35.52 -6.36
N THR A 428 -10.96 -34.53 -7.07
CA THR A 428 -10.16 -34.74 -8.29
C THR A 428 -8.65 -34.50 -8.09
N ASN A 429 -8.26 -33.86 -6.98
CA ASN A 429 -6.92 -33.31 -6.71
C ASN A 429 -6.53 -32.16 -7.66
N ASP A 430 -7.51 -31.47 -8.25
CA ASP A 430 -7.25 -30.32 -9.12
C ASP A 430 -6.92 -29.07 -8.28
N ILE A 431 -5.79 -28.45 -8.61
CA ILE A 431 -5.34 -27.20 -8.00
C ILE A 431 -5.82 -26.04 -8.87
N ILE A 432 -6.56 -25.12 -8.26
CA ILE A 432 -7.16 -23.94 -8.90
C ILE A 432 -6.42 -22.70 -8.42
N TYR A 433 -5.69 -22.07 -9.33
CA TYR A 433 -5.06 -20.78 -9.12
C TYR A 433 -6.04 -19.65 -9.44
N ASN A 434 -6.64 -19.05 -8.41
CA ASN A 434 -7.58 -17.94 -8.59
C ASN A 434 -6.84 -16.65 -8.99
N PRO A 435 -7.52 -15.66 -9.61
CA PRO A 435 -6.95 -14.33 -9.89
C PRO A 435 -6.13 -13.72 -8.74
N ALA A 436 -6.58 -13.89 -7.49
CA ALA A 436 -5.88 -13.39 -6.31
C ALA A 436 -4.45 -13.93 -6.19
N TYR A 437 -4.17 -15.19 -6.58
CA TYR A 437 -2.81 -15.75 -6.51
C TYR A 437 -1.84 -14.98 -7.41
N TYR A 438 -2.28 -14.54 -8.60
CA TYR A 438 -1.43 -13.78 -9.52
C TYR A 438 -1.14 -12.36 -9.00
N VAL A 439 -2.09 -11.77 -8.25
CA VAL A 439 -1.88 -10.52 -7.51
C VAL A 439 -0.83 -10.71 -6.42
N PHE A 440 -1.02 -11.69 -5.54
CA PHE A 440 -0.06 -11.98 -4.48
C PHE A 440 1.33 -12.31 -5.02
N LYS A 441 1.43 -13.13 -6.07
CA LYS A 441 2.69 -13.45 -6.72
C LYS A 441 3.40 -12.22 -7.30
N HIS A 442 2.66 -11.25 -7.86
CA HIS A 442 3.27 -9.99 -8.30
C HIS A 442 3.77 -9.19 -7.09
N MET A 443 2.90 -8.97 -6.10
CA MET A 443 3.17 -8.09 -4.96
C MET A 443 4.32 -8.63 -4.08
N SER A 444 4.30 -9.90 -3.70
CA SER A 444 5.31 -10.50 -2.81
C SER A 444 6.70 -10.66 -3.43
N ARG A 445 6.80 -10.75 -4.76
CA ARG A 445 8.08 -10.73 -5.48
C ARG A 445 8.60 -9.32 -5.73
N THR A 446 7.69 -8.36 -5.90
CA THR A 446 8.09 -6.96 -6.08
C THR A 446 8.37 -6.27 -4.75
N ILE A 447 7.71 -6.62 -3.64
CA ILE A 447 7.87 -5.96 -2.33
C ILE A 447 8.62 -6.93 -1.42
N ARG A 448 9.93 -6.72 -1.29
CA ARG A 448 10.81 -7.64 -0.55
C ARG A 448 11.14 -7.12 0.85
N PRO A 449 11.44 -8.03 1.80
CA PRO A 449 11.95 -7.63 3.10
C PRO A 449 13.14 -6.67 3.00
N ASN A 450 13.23 -5.72 3.94
CA ASN A 450 14.29 -4.70 4.08
C ASN A 450 14.28 -3.55 3.07
N GLU A 451 13.43 -3.60 2.06
CA GLU A 451 13.18 -2.46 1.17
C GLU A 451 12.48 -1.33 1.93
N VAL A 452 12.56 -0.11 1.43
CA VAL A 452 11.82 1.03 1.99
C VAL A 452 10.77 1.52 1.03
N ARG A 453 9.61 1.89 1.55
CA ARG A 453 8.59 2.56 0.76
C ARG A 453 9.12 3.91 0.29
N VAL A 454 8.82 4.29 -0.95
CA VAL A 454 9.14 5.58 -1.57
C VAL A 454 7.86 6.37 -1.77
N ASN A 455 7.88 7.67 -1.49
CA ASN A 455 6.71 8.52 -1.67
C ASN A 455 6.33 8.69 -3.14
N THR A 456 5.03 8.80 -3.37
CA THR A 456 4.45 9.01 -4.69
C THR A 456 3.30 9.99 -4.59
N GLU A 457 3.21 10.91 -5.53
CA GLU A 457 2.07 11.83 -5.67
C GLU A 457 1.37 11.57 -7.01
N SER A 458 0.04 11.63 -7.04
CA SER A 458 -0.71 11.37 -8.27
C SER A 458 -1.87 12.35 -8.45
N THR A 459 -2.10 12.80 -9.70
CA THR A 459 -3.24 13.65 -10.07
C THR A 459 -4.57 12.93 -9.96
N SER A 460 -4.57 11.59 -9.93
CA SER A 460 -5.76 10.79 -9.63
C SER A 460 -6.31 11.00 -8.21
N ARG A 461 -5.68 11.86 -7.39
CA ARG A 461 -6.01 12.13 -5.98
C ARG A 461 -6.45 13.56 -5.68
N THR A 462 -6.24 14.53 -6.56
CA THR A 462 -6.40 15.96 -6.22
C THR A 462 -7.75 16.53 -6.65
N TYR A 463 -8.77 16.28 -5.83
CA TYR A 463 -9.71 17.35 -5.48
C TYR A 463 -10.18 17.16 -4.06
N ARG A 464 -9.72 18.01 -3.11
CA ARG A 464 -10.40 18.18 -1.82
C ARG A 464 -10.38 19.59 -1.28
N LYS A 465 -11.54 19.97 -0.78
CA LYS A 465 -11.84 21.22 -0.09
C LYS A 465 -11.62 21.03 1.41
N GLY A 466 -10.59 21.66 1.95
CA GLY A 466 -10.44 21.94 3.38
C GLY A 466 -9.53 20.98 4.15
N ASP A 467 -8.42 21.55 4.63
CA ASP A 467 -7.52 21.16 5.72
C ASP A 467 -7.63 19.74 6.31
N VAL A 468 -6.49 19.03 6.22
CA VAL A 468 -5.96 17.99 7.13
C VAL A 468 -7.04 17.18 7.87
N ILE A 469 -7.33 15.95 7.40
CA ILE A 469 -7.94 14.78 8.11
C ILE A 469 -8.80 13.91 7.18
N THR A 470 -9.06 14.30 5.94
CA THR A 470 -9.75 13.42 5.01
C THR A 470 -8.82 13.05 3.88
N VAL A 471 -8.26 11.83 3.90
CA VAL A 471 -7.62 11.19 2.74
C VAL A 471 -8.66 10.48 1.86
N PHE A 472 -9.88 10.29 2.37
CA PHE A 472 -10.94 9.57 1.66
C PHE A 472 -12.40 10.08 1.92
N ASP A 473 -13.12 10.64 0.93
CA ASP A 473 -14.57 10.95 0.95
C ASP A 473 -15.29 9.96 0.00
N ALA A 474 -16.41 9.39 0.45
CA ALA A 474 -17.19 8.38 -0.27
C ALA A 474 -17.81 8.89 -1.58
N LYS A 475 -17.86 10.20 -1.82
CA LYS A 475 -18.30 10.78 -3.11
C LYS A 475 -17.19 10.84 -4.17
N ASP A 476 -15.93 10.63 -3.77
CA ASP A 476 -14.76 10.75 -4.64
C ASP A 476 -14.34 9.41 -5.30
N TYR A 477 -15.14 8.33 -5.14
CA TYR A 477 -14.82 7.00 -5.68
C TYR A 477 -14.70 6.97 -7.21
N GLU A 478 -15.24 7.97 -7.92
CA GLU A 478 -15.10 8.09 -9.38
C GLU A 478 -13.74 8.65 -9.84
N PHE A 479 -12.86 9.13 -8.93
CA PHE A 479 -11.66 9.87 -9.33
C PHE A 479 -10.45 9.03 -9.75
N THR A 480 -10.32 7.76 -9.34
CA THR A 480 -9.16 6.95 -9.78
C THR A 480 -9.38 6.19 -11.08
N LYS A 481 -10.61 6.10 -11.60
CA LYS A 481 -11.00 5.18 -12.69
C LYS A 481 -10.36 3.78 -12.53
N GLY A 482 -10.07 3.35 -11.29
CA GLY A 482 -9.43 2.06 -10.97
C GLY A 482 -7.91 1.99 -11.09
N LEU A 483 -7.16 3.10 -11.13
CA LEU A 483 -5.69 3.10 -11.10
C LEU A 483 -5.14 3.33 -9.67
N HIS A 484 -4.21 2.48 -9.23
CA HIS A 484 -3.57 2.55 -7.91
C HIS A 484 -2.06 2.32 -8.01
N GLU A 485 -1.27 3.03 -7.22
CA GLU A 485 0.19 3.04 -7.33
C GLU A 485 0.92 3.08 -5.98
N VAL A 486 2.08 2.42 -5.87
CA VAL A 486 2.98 2.49 -4.72
C VAL A 486 4.42 2.20 -5.16
N ALA A 487 5.42 2.82 -4.55
CA ALA A 487 6.82 2.62 -4.90
C ALA A 487 7.67 2.15 -3.71
N PHE A 488 8.73 1.38 -4.02
CA PHE A 488 9.70 0.89 -3.05
C PHE A 488 11.11 1.03 -3.59
N GLN A 489 12.10 1.21 -2.72
CA GLN A 489 13.51 1.25 -3.05
C GLN A 489 14.23 0.10 -2.37
N ASP A 490 15.01 -0.63 -3.17
CA ASP A 490 16.01 -1.56 -2.68
C ASP A 490 17.17 -0.75 -2.07
N LYS A 491 17.44 -0.96 -0.78
CA LYS A 491 18.50 -0.24 -0.07
C LYS A 491 19.92 -0.59 -0.54
N GLU A 492 20.12 -1.79 -1.07
CA GLU A 492 21.43 -2.25 -1.53
C GLU A 492 21.75 -1.69 -2.91
N THR A 493 20.76 -1.69 -3.81
CA THR A 493 20.97 -1.25 -5.20
C THR A 493 20.57 0.20 -5.46
N GLY A 494 19.75 0.81 -4.59
CA GLY A 494 19.16 2.13 -4.79
C GLY A 494 18.03 2.17 -5.82
N LYS A 495 17.75 1.05 -6.49
CA LYS A 495 16.75 0.94 -7.55
C LYS A 495 15.33 1.06 -6.99
N ILE A 496 14.51 1.80 -7.70
CA ILE A 496 13.09 1.99 -7.37
C ILE A 496 12.24 0.99 -8.15
N LYS A 497 11.20 0.48 -7.51
CA LYS A 497 10.15 -0.38 -8.07
C LYS A 497 8.82 0.30 -7.84
N LEU A 498 8.29 0.94 -8.87
CA LEU A 498 6.95 1.51 -8.88
C LEU A 498 5.97 0.43 -9.33
N ILE A 499 5.01 0.09 -8.48
CA ILE A 499 3.88 -0.78 -8.80
C ILE A 499 2.71 0.10 -9.22
N VAL A 500 2.06 -0.24 -10.33
CA VAL A 500 0.81 0.40 -10.80
C VAL A 500 -0.20 -0.69 -11.14
N GLY A 501 -1.36 -0.68 -10.49
CA GLY A 501 -2.47 -1.60 -10.72
C GLY A 501 -3.67 -0.92 -11.34
N ASN A 502 -4.24 -1.52 -12.38
CA ASN A 502 -5.51 -1.12 -12.98
C ASN A 502 -6.58 -2.19 -12.67
N ILE A 503 -7.53 -1.85 -11.80
CA ILE A 503 -8.66 -2.72 -11.39
C ILE A 503 -9.94 -2.45 -12.19
N SER A 504 -9.89 -1.55 -13.19
CA SER A 504 -11.03 -1.21 -14.05
C SER A 504 -11.08 -2.06 -15.32
N SER A 505 -12.19 -1.94 -16.04
CA SER A 505 -12.40 -2.53 -17.37
C SER A 505 -11.78 -1.72 -18.52
N GLU A 506 -11.29 -0.51 -18.23
CA GLU A 506 -10.82 0.43 -19.25
C GLU A 506 -9.30 0.54 -19.23
N ILE A 507 -8.70 0.80 -20.39
CA ILE A 507 -7.29 1.17 -20.48
C ILE A 507 -7.10 2.54 -19.79
N GLN A 508 -6.11 2.64 -18.91
CA GLN A 508 -5.74 3.88 -18.24
C GLN A 508 -4.44 4.42 -18.83
N GLU A 509 -4.46 5.60 -19.43
CA GLU A 509 -3.23 6.31 -19.80
C GLU A 509 -2.57 6.90 -18.55
N CYS A 510 -1.25 6.83 -18.49
CA CYS A 510 -0.47 7.26 -17.34
C CYS A 510 0.85 7.90 -17.75
N VAL A 511 1.23 8.96 -17.03
CA VAL A 511 2.54 9.61 -17.12
C VAL A 511 3.31 9.35 -15.84
N ILE A 512 4.43 8.62 -15.92
CA ILE A 512 5.30 8.34 -14.78
C ILE A 512 6.47 9.31 -14.81
N ARG A 513 6.79 9.93 -13.68
CA ARG A 513 7.82 10.97 -13.54
C ARG A 513 8.74 10.69 -12.37
N GLU A 514 10.01 11.02 -12.55
CA GLU A 514 11.03 10.93 -11.51
C GLU A 514 12.18 11.87 -11.89
N GLY A 515 12.70 12.71 -10.99
CA GLY A 515 13.91 13.49 -11.23
C GLY A 515 13.90 14.42 -12.47
N GLY A 516 12.75 15.02 -12.82
CA GLY A 516 12.61 15.92 -13.97
C GLY A 516 12.52 15.24 -15.35
N ARG A 517 12.34 13.93 -15.40
CA ARG A 517 12.11 13.14 -16.62
C ARG A 517 10.79 12.38 -16.52
N TYR A 518 10.23 12.01 -17.67
CA TYR A 518 8.92 11.36 -17.72
C TYR A 518 8.84 10.26 -18.79
N VAL A 519 7.85 9.39 -18.65
CA VAL A 519 7.44 8.43 -19.67
C VAL A 519 5.91 8.34 -19.70
N THR A 520 5.34 8.20 -20.89
CA THR A 520 3.90 7.95 -21.05
C THR A 520 3.69 6.48 -21.42
N THR A 521 2.70 5.85 -20.79
CA THR A 521 2.31 4.46 -21.07
C THR A 521 0.82 4.28 -20.87
N ALA A 522 0.29 3.20 -21.42
CA ALA A 522 -1.07 2.74 -21.18
C ALA A 522 -1.05 1.51 -20.26
N ILE A 523 -1.97 1.46 -19.29
CA ILE A 523 -2.13 0.37 -18.34
C ILE A 523 -3.40 -0.40 -18.69
N ASN A 524 -3.24 -1.66 -19.10
CA ASN A 524 -4.35 -2.50 -19.54
C ASN A 524 -5.34 -2.83 -18.39
N PRO A 525 -6.61 -3.12 -18.69
CA PRO A 525 -7.58 -3.58 -17.70
C PRO A 525 -7.10 -4.79 -16.92
N TYR A 526 -7.36 -4.81 -15.61
CA TYR A 526 -7.07 -5.94 -14.72
C TYR A 526 -5.60 -6.40 -14.76
N THR A 527 -4.68 -5.43 -14.75
CA THR A 527 -3.24 -5.68 -14.73
C THR A 527 -2.54 -5.03 -13.54
N LEU A 528 -1.42 -5.61 -13.15
CA LEU A 528 -0.42 -5.04 -12.25
C LEU A 528 0.89 -4.93 -13.02
N LEU A 529 1.50 -3.75 -13.02
CA LEU A 529 2.81 -3.53 -13.59
C LEU A 529 3.80 -3.12 -12.51
N THR A 530 5.03 -3.63 -12.62
CA THR A 530 6.18 -3.11 -11.89
C THR A 530 7.10 -2.41 -12.89
N PHE A 531 7.37 -1.14 -12.66
CA PHE A 531 8.37 -0.33 -13.35
C PHE A 531 9.62 -0.25 -12.48
N SER A 532 10.73 -0.79 -12.97
CA SER A 532 12.03 -0.67 -12.32
C SER A 532 12.77 0.54 -12.87
N ILE A 533 13.05 1.48 -11.97
CA ILE A 533 13.58 2.81 -12.25
C ILE A 533 14.92 2.97 -11.53
N GLU A 534 15.97 3.35 -12.26
CA GLU A 534 17.24 3.81 -11.65
C GLU A 534 17.05 5.28 -11.25
N PRO A 535 17.07 5.68 -9.96
CA PRO A 535 16.82 7.06 -9.57
C PRO A 535 17.89 8.00 -10.13
N THR A 536 17.52 9.23 -10.47
CA THR A 536 18.51 10.22 -10.91
C THR A 536 19.23 10.87 -9.73
N ALA A 537 20.39 11.48 -10.00
CA ALA A 537 21.02 12.41 -9.05
C ALA A 537 20.36 13.80 -9.03
N ASN A 538 19.40 14.05 -9.92
CA ASN A 538 18.66 15.31 -9.92
C ASN A 538 17.73 15.33 -8.70
N THR A 539 17.86 16.38 -7.88
CA THR A 539 16.99 16.59 -6.73
C THR A 539 15.74 17.38 -7.07
N ASP A 540 15.65 17.92 -8.30
CA ASP A 540 14.42 18.57 -8.75
C ASP A 540 13.31 17.54 -8.97
N TYR A 541 12.13 17.84 -8.47
CA TYR A 541 10.94 17.03 -8.62
C TYR A 541 9.70 17.89 -8.84
N HIS A 542 8.68 17.29 -9.44
CA HIS A 542 7.37 17.93 -9.56
C HIS A 542 6.53 17.59 -8.33
N THR A 543 6.06 18.61 -7.63
CA THR A 543 5.13 18.46 -6.51
C THR A 543 3.68 18.54 -6.98
N ALA A 544 2.78 17.84 -6.29
CA ALA A 544 1.35 18.03 -6.41
C ALA A 544 0.96 19.44 -5.92
N ILE A 545 -0.07 20.00 -6.57
CA ILE A 545 -0.68 21.27 -6.19
C ILE A 545 -1.96 20.96 -5.40
N HIS A 546 -2.06 21.50 -4.18
CA HIS A 546 -3.18 21.26 -3.27
C HIS A 546 -4.46 21.96 -3.73
N SER A 547 -4.38 23.23 -4.12
CA SER A 547 -5.52 23.98 -4.66
C SER A 547 -5.09 25.11 -5.58
N ALA A 548 -6.02 25.59 -6.41
CA ALA A 548 -5.82 26.74 -7.27
C ALA A 548 -6.93 27.80 -7.09
N ALA A 549 -6.56 29.07 -7.16
CA ALA A 549 -7.46 30.22 -7.14
C ALA A 549 -7.02 31.24 -8.18
N ALA A 550 -7.95 31.90 -8.88
CA ALA A 550 -7.63 32.92 -9.87
C ALA A 550 -8.44 34.19 -9.63
N SER A 551 -7.95 35.31 -10.17
CA SER A 551 -8.68 36.59 -10.13
C SER A 551 -9.98 36.56 -10.93
N SER A 552 -10.04 35.77 -12.00
CA SER A 552 -11.26 35.54 -12.78
C SER A 552 -11.20 34.20 -13.52
N TYR A 553 -12.34 33.80 -14.07
CA TYR A 553 -12.41 32.77 -15.10
C TYR A 553 -13.63 33.00 -16.00
N GLU A 554 -13.53 32.58 -17.26
CA GLU A 554 -14.62 32.67 -18.23
C GLU A 554 -15.81 31.79 -17.78
N HIS A 555 -17.03 32.32 -17.86
CA HIS A 555 -18.22 31.53 -17.57
C HIS A 555 -18.76 30.85 -18.84
N SER A 556 -18.83 29.51 -18.81
CA SER A 556 -19.39 28.71 -19.89
C SER A 556 -20.44 27.72 -19.35
N PRO A 557 -21.57 27.53 -20.04
CA PRO A 557 -22.58 26.55 -19.63
C PRO A 557 -22.19 25.10 -19.98
N ILE A 558 -21.09 24.89 -20.72
CA ILE A 558 -20.70 23.57 -21.26
C ILE A 558 -19.28 23.17 -20.81
N HIS A 559 -18.40 24.13 -20.56
CA HIS A 559 -17.01 23.90 -20.18
C HIS A 559 -16.72 24.53 -18.82
N ASP A 560 -15.97 23.82 -17.98
CA ASP A 560 -15.40 24.39 -16.77
C ASP A 560 -14.06 25.05 -17.12
N TYR A 561 -13.96 26.35 -16.86
CA TYR A 561 -12.74 27.14 -17.04
C TYR A 561 -12.17 27.64 -15.71
N SER A 562 -12.64 27.08 -14.60
CA SER A 562 -12.18 27.45 -13.27
C SER A 562 -10.70 27.09 -13.06
N PRO A 563 -10.05 27.65 -12.04
CA PRO A 563 -8.60 27.46 -11.82
C PRO A 563 -8.19 26.00 -11.62
N ILE A 564 -9.12 25.15 -11.18
CA ILE A 564 -8.83 23.73 -10.97
C ILE A 564 -8.51 23.01 -12.27
N SER A 565 -9.07 23.47 -13.38
CA SER A 565 -8.86 22.90 -14.70
C SER A 565 -7.46 23.13 -15.27
N ALA A 566 -6.59 23.85 -14.55
CA ALA A 566 -5.17 23.94 -14.86
C ALA A 566 -4.30 23.02 -13.99
N ILE A 567 -4.88 22.23 -13.09
CA ILE A 567 -4.15 21.32 -12.19
C ILE A 567 -4.84 19.95 -12.05
N ASP A 568 -5.72 19.60 -13.00
CA ASP A 568 -6.55 18.38 -12.95
C ASP A 568 -5.92 17.20 -13.71
N GLY A 569 -4.74 17.38 -14.32
CA GLY A 569 -4.06 16.36 -15.10
C GLY A 569 -4.70 16.08 -16.46
N ASN A 570 -5.68 16.88 -16.89
CA ASN A 570 -6.40 16.67 -18.12
C ASN A 570 -6.16 17.80 -19.12
N ILE A 571 -5.31 17.52 -20.11
CA ILE A 571 -4.96 18.49 -21.16
C ILE A 571 -6.13 18.84 -22.13
N GLU A 572 -7.32 18.30 -21.91
CA GLU A 572 -8.55 18.67 -22.62
C GLU A 572 -9.39 19.73 -21.86
N THR A 573 -9.12 19.93 -20.57
CA THR A 573 -9.66 20.99 -19.73
C THR A 573 -8.61 22.07 -19.52
N ARG A 574 -9.04 23.30 -19.19
CA ARG A 574 -8.13 24.44 -19.03
C ARG A 574 -8.70 25.50 -18.11
N TRP A 575 -7.86 26.20 -17.37
CA TRP A 575 -8.25 27.52 -16.86
C TRP A 575 -8.25 28.54 -18.00
N ALA A 576 -9.21 29.45 -18.00
CA ALA A 576 -9.23 30.60 -18.91
C ALA A 576 -9.72 31.85 -18.17
N SER A 577 -8.93 32.92 -18.14
CA SER A 577 -9.25 34.19 -17.49
C SER A 577 -10.21 35.05 -18.31
N ASP A 578 -10.76 36.10 -17.69
CA ASP A 578 -11.37 37.22 -18.43
C ASP A 578 -10.39 37.82 -19.44
N TRP A 579 -10.93 38.42 -20.52
CA TRP A 579 -10.14 38.95 -21.64
C TRP A 579 -9.54 40.34 -21.36
N LYS A 580 -8.76 40.45 -20.29
CA LYS A 580 -8.03 41.66 -19.90
C LYS A 580 -6.67 41.31 -19.29
N ASP A 581 -5.78 42.29 -19.29
CA ASP A 581 -4.46 42.17 -18.66
C ASP A 581 -4.60 42.19 -17.11
N ASP A 582 -3.50 41.97 -16.39
CA ASP A 582 -3.43 41.95 -14.92
C ASP A 582 -4.29 40.87 -14.22
N GLU A 583 -4.49 39.73 -14.89
CA GLU A 583 -5.11 38.54 -14.32
C GLU A 583 -4.04 37.61 -13.71
N ASN A 584 -4.43 36.84 -12.70
CA ASN A 584 -3.53 35.93 -11.99
C ASN A 584 -4.21 34.62 -11.65
N ILE A 585 -3.37 33.59 -11.50
CA ILE A 585 -3.72 32.31 -10.91
C ILE A 585 -2.67 31.96 -9.84
N THR A 586 -3.14 31.49 -8.71
CA THR A 586 -2.38 31.16 -7.50
C THR A 586 -2.58 29.69 -7.20
N PHE A 587 -1.49 29.03 -6.81
CA PHE A 587 -1.43 27.62 -6.49
C PHE A 587 -0.95 27.47 -5.04
N ASP A 588 -1.72 26.75 -4.22
CA ASP A 588 -1.34 26.33 -2.87
C ASP A 588 -0.67 24.95 -2.95
N LEU A 589 0.53 24.79 -2.42
CA LEU A 589 1.24 23.52 -2.34
C LEU A 589 0.85 22.70 -1.10
N GLY A 590 0.05 23.27 -0.20
CA GLY A 590 -0.39 22.66 1.06
C GLY A 590 0.62 22.80 2.20
N GLU A 591 1.90 22.83 1.87
CA GLU A 591 3.03 22.99 2.80
C GLU A 591 4.14 23.86 2.19
N GLU A 592 5.08 24.30 3.02
CA GLU A 592 6.26 25.06 2.59
C GLU A 592 7.22 24.15 1.79
N LYS A 593 7.65 24.60 0.60
CA LYS A 593 8.62 23.89 -0.25
C LYS A 593 9.68 24.84 -0.82
N ASP A 594 10.84 24.31 -1.18
CA ASP A 594 11.87 25.04 -1.91
C ASP A 594 11.57 25.00 -3.41
N ILE A 595 10.93 26.05 -3.93
CA ILE A 595 10.45 26.13 -5.31
C ILE A 595 11.58 26.60 -6.22
N THR A 596 11.89 25.82 -7.26
CA THR A 596 12.96 26.10 -8.23
C THR A 596 12.46 26.39 -9.63
N GLY A 597 11.18 26.13 -9.91
CA GLY A 597 10.61 26.40 -11.21
C GLY A 597 9.12 26.15 -11.32
N ILE A 598 8.61 26.44 -12.51
CA ILE A 598 7.23 26.20 -12.90
C ILE A 598 7.19 25.76 -14.37
N ASP A 599 6.46 24.68 -14.61
CA ASP A 599 6.11 24.21 -15.94
C ASP A 599 4.68 24.66 -16.26
N LEU A 600 4.51 25.28 -17.42
CA LEU A 600 3.24 25.82 -17.90
C LEU A 600 2.89 25.19 -19.25
N LEU A 601 1.68 24.62 -19.35
CA LEU A 601 1.10 24.22 -20.62
C LEU A 601 0.07 25.25 -21.05
N TRP A 602 0.47 26.17 -21.92
CA TRP A 602 -0.44 27.19 -22.39
C TRP A 602 -1.32 26.70 -23.55
N GLU A 603 -2.54 27.23 -23.59
CA GLU A 603 -3.36 27.26 -24.81
C GLU A 603 -2.96 28.47 -25.69
N ASN A 604 -3.64 28.70 -26.81
CA ASN A 604 -3.48 29.90 -27.63
C ASN A 604 -3.57 31.23 -26.84
N GLY A 605 -4.31 31.25 -25.72
CA GLY A 605 -4.34 32.35 -24.74
C GLY A 605 -3.07 32.49 -23.89
N TRP A 606 -1.87 32.38 -24.46
CA TRP A 606 -0.62 32.48 -23.69
C TRP A 606 -0.21 33.92 -23.32
N SER A 607 0.60 34.05 -22.26
CA SER A 607 1.08 35.35 -21.76
C SER A 607 2.35 35.82 -22.48
N ASN A 608 2.43 37.11 -22.84
CA ASN A 608 3.65 37.72 -23.40
C ASN A 608 4.55 38.33 -22.32
N GLU A 609 4.02 38.64 -21.14
CA GLU A 609 4.78 39.16 -20.00
C GLU A 609 4.07 38.78 -18.70
N TYR A 610 4.80 38.21 -17.74
CA TYR A 610 4.24 37.79 -16.45
C TYR A 610 5.31 37.74 -15.35
N ASP A 611 4.85 37.86 -14.10
CA ASP A 611 5.64 37.57 -12.92
C ASP A 611 5.29 36.20 -12.37
N ILE A 612 6.31 35.51 -11.86
CA ILE A 612 6.15 34.37 -10.95
C ILE A 612 6.47 34.87 -9.56
N LEU A 613 5.47 34.82 -8.69
CA LEU A 613 5.55 35.29 -7.31
C LEU A 613 5.41 34.11 -6.35
N VAL A 614 6.13 34.15 -5.23
CA VAL A 614 6.08 33.13 -4.18
C VAL A 614 5.65 33.78 -2.86
N SER A 615 4.95 33.03 -2.02
CA SER A 615 4.46 33.49 -0.71
C SER A 615 4.38 32.36 0.31
N GLN A 616 4.59 32.71 1.58
CA GLN A 616 4.38 31.80 2.71
C GLN A 616 2.94 31.80 3.21
N ASP A 617 2.20 32.90 3.03
CA ASP A 617 0.92 33.16 3.70
C ASP A 617 -0.21 33.58 2.74
N SER A 618 0.04 33.57 1.43
CA SER A 618 -0.86 34.04 0.35
C SER A 618 -1.17 35.54 0.37
N VAL A 619 -0.54 36.31 1.26
CA VAL A 619 -0.77 37.75 1.46
C VAL A 619 0.46 38.55 1.05
N ASN A 620 1.64 38.12 1.51
CA ASN A 620 2.92 38.77 1.25
C ASN A 620 3.67 38.03 0.15
N TRP A 621 3.86 38.70 -0.98
CA TRP A 621 4.41 38.12 -2.20
C TRP A 621 5.81 38.65 -2.50
N GLU A 622 6.72 37.75 -2.84
CA GLU A 622 8.04 38.08 -3.38
C GLU A 622 8.15 37.61 -4.84
N ALA A 623 8.91 38.35 -5.65
CA ALA A 623 9.12 37.98 -7.05
C ALA A 623 10.24 36.93 -7.15
N ALA A 624 9.89 35.74 -7.61
CA ALA A 624 10.85 34.68 -7.92
C ALA A 624 11.45 34.86 -9.32
N GLN A 625 10.62 35.26 -10.29
CA GLN A 625 11.06 35.51 -11.66
C GLN A 625 10.14 36.49 -12.38
N HIS A 626 10.71 37.25 -13.31
CA HIS A 626 9.97 38.07 -14.27
C HIS A 626 10.26 37.54 -15.68
N VAL A 627 9.22 37.29 -16.49
CA VAL A 627 9.35 36.64 -17.80
C VAL A 627 8.78 37.51 -18.91
N LYS A 628 9.53 37.70 -20.00
CA LYS A 628 9.11 38.41 -21.21
C LYS A 628 9.09 37.52 -22.45
N GLY A 629 8.24 37.84 -23.41
CA GLY A 629 8.00 37.04 -24.61
C GLY A 629 9.21 36.65 -25.46
N ASN A 630 10.27 37.45 -25.43
CA ASN A 630 11.53 37.16 -26.12
C ASN A 630 12.48 36.22 -25.35
N GLU A 631 12.13 35.87 -24.11
CA GLU A 631 12.90 35.01 -23.19
C GLU A 631 12.23 33.64 -23.00
N MET A 632 11.09 33.39 -23.66
CA MET A 632 10.37 32.13 -23.57
C MET A 632 10.75 31.22 -24.72
N ASP A 633 11.26 30.02 -24.42
CA ASP A 633 11.41 28.92 -25.37
C ASP A 633 10.03 28.28 -25.64
N ILE A 634 9.10 29.05 -26.21
CA ILE A 634 7.79 28.54 -26.61
C ILE A 634 7.95 27.86 -27.96
N TYR A 635 7.79 26.55 -27.97
CA TYR A 635 7.57 25.76 -29.18
C TYR A 635 6.14 25.22 -29.15
N GLU A 636 5.58 24.93 -30.32
CA GLU A 636 4.22 24.42 -30.45
C GLU A 636 4.25 22.90 -30.63
N ILE A 637 3.43 22.20 -29.85
CA ILE A 637 3.13 20.77 -30.03
C ILE A 637 1.62 20.64 -30.12
N ASP A 638 1.10 20.24 -31.28
CA ASP A 638 -0.34 20.03 -31.50
C ASP A 638 -1.26 21.19 -31.02
N GLY A 639 -0.82 22.44 -31.20
CA GLY A 639 -1.55 23.64 -30.77
C GLY A 639 -1.40 24.00 -29.28
N MET A 640 -0.54 23.28 -28.56
CA MET A 640 -0.16 23.57 -27.17
C MET A 640 1.22 24.21 -27.10
N HIS A 641 1.42 25.05 -26.09
CA HIS A 641 2.63 25.85 -25.92
C HIS A 641 3.28 25.56 -24.55
N PRO A 642 4.08 24.48 -24.42
CA PRO A 642 4.82 24.18 -23.21
C PRO A 642 5.92 25.22 -22.93
N THR A 643 6.03 25.65 -21.68
CA THR A 643 7.09 26.56 -21.20
C THR A 643 7.59 26.11 -19.83
N THR A 644 8.89 25.89 -19.70
CA THR A 644 9.55 25.65 -18.40
C THR A 644 10.29 26.91 -17.97
N ILE A 645 10.04 27.37 -16.75
CA ILE A 645 10.71 28.52 -16.16
C ILE A 645 11.41 28.08 -14.89
N ASN A 646 12.74 28.07 -14.92
CA ASN A 646 13.58 27.80 -13.75
C ASN A 646 14.10 29.12 -13.17
N PHE A 647 14.25 29.15 -11.85
CA PHE A 647 14.78 30.28 -11.10
C PHE A 647 15.60 29.80 -9.89
N THR A 648 16.29 30.74 -9.22
CA THR A 648 17.00 30.43 -7.97
C THR A 648 15.99 29.95 -6.92
N PRO A 649 16.24 28.87 -6.17
CA PRO A 649 15.29 28.35 -5.19
C PRO A 649 14.71 29.44 -4.28
N VAL A 650 13.38 29.44 -4.13
CA VAL A 650 12.63 30.34 -3.25
C VAL A 650 11.71 29.49 -2.36
N SER A 651 11.84 29.63 -1.04
CA SER A 651 10.96 28.91 -0.11
C SER A 651 9.58 29.56 -0.08
N GLY A 652 8.54 28.76 -0.27
CA GLY A 652 7.15 29.18 -0.15
C GLY A 652 6.14 28.05 -0.17
N ARG A 653 4.94 28.34 0.33
CA ARG A 653 3.77 27.45 0.23
C ARG A 653 2.91 27.77 -0.98
N TYR A 654 2.88 29.04 -1.38
CA TYR A 654 2.04 29.53 -2.47
C TYR A 654 2.91 30.05 -3.61
N ILE A 655 2.48 29.78 -4.84
CA ILE A 655 3.08 30.33 -6.06
C ILE A 655 1.99 30.93 -6.94
N MET A 656 2.23 32.11 -7.48
CA MET A 656 1.30 32.84 -8.32
C MET A 656 1.94 33.16 -9.66
N LEU A 657 1.20 32.85 -10.73
CA LEU A 657 1.44 33.38 -12.05
C LEU A 657 0.60 34.65 -12.22
N LYS A 658 1.27 35.80 -12.31
CA LYS A 658 0.63 37.10 -12.51
C LYS A 658 0.86 37.58 -13.94
N GLY A 659 -0.16 37.47 -14.77
CA GLY A 659 -0.13 37.95 -16.15
C GLY A 659 -0.10 39.48 -16.21
N ILE A 660 0.95 40.04 -16.81
CA ILE A 660 1.10 41.50 -16.99
C ILE A 660 0.60 41.92 -18.36
N LYS A 661 0.93 41.14 -19.40
CA LYS A 661 0.52 41.45 -20.77
C LYS A 661 0.18 40.20 -21.56
N ARG A 662 -1.04 40.15 -22.10
CA ARG A 662 -1.48 39.06 -22.97
C ARG A 662 -0.77 39.08 -24.32
N ASN A 663 -0.53 37.91 -24.89
CA ASN A 663 0.04 37.81 -26.23
C ASN A 663 -1.00 38.05 -27.34
N GLN A 664 -2.25 37.64 -27.09
CA GLN A 664 -3.36 37.76 -28.05
C GLN A 664 -4.54 38.52 -27.44
N SER A 665 -5.65 38.63 -28.18
CA SER A 665 -6.89 39.26 -27.71
C SER A 665 -7.68 38.42 -26.69
N TYR A 666 -7.38 37.13 -26.57
CA TYR A 666 -7.98 36.19 -25.61
C TYR A 666 -7.48 36.43 -24.19
N GLY A 667 -8.17 35.91 -23.17
CA GLY A 667 -7.68 35.84 -21.80
C GLY A 667 -6.45 34.92 -21.67
N TYR A 668 -5.82 34.90 -20.49
CA TYR A 668 -4.78 33.94 -20.19
C TYR A 668 -5.39 32.55 -20.06
N SER A 669 -4.76 31.53 -20.65
CA SER A 669 -5.29 30.18 -20.57
C SER A 669 -4.22 29.10 -20.48
N LEU A 670 -4.41 28.22 -19.51
CA LEU A 670 -3.49 27.13 -19.17
C LEU A 670 -4.26 25.82 -19.17
N TYR A 671 -3.80 24.86 -19.96
CA TYR A 671 -4.24 23.48 -19.89
C TYR A 671 -3.73 22.81 -18.61
N GLU A 672 -2.48 23.06 -18.21
CA GLU A 672 -1.88 22.42 -17.04
C GLU A 672 -0.74 23.27 -16.46
N VAL A 673 -0.52 23.18 -15.14
CA VAL A 673 0.58 23.80 -14.41
C VAL A 673 1.20 22.82 -13.46
N GLN A 674 2.53 22.80 -13.40
CA GLN A 674 3.28 21.97 -12.47
C GLN A 674 4.39 22.76 -11.81
N ILE A 675 4.62 22.51 -10.53
CA ILE A 675 5.62 23.23 -9.74
C ILE A 675 6.85 22.34 -9.55
N ILE A 676 8.01 22.90 -9.83
CA ILE A 676 9.30 22.23 -9.66
C ILE A 676 9.87 22.67 -8.32
N CYS A 677 10.20 21.69 -7.47
CA CYS A 677 10.81 21.89 -6.17
C CYS A 677 12.17 21.19 -6.11
N ASN A 678 13.04 21.65 -5.22
CA ASN A 678 14.26 20.95 -4.84
C ASN A 678 14.11 20.30 -3.46
N LYS A 679 14.98 19.34 -3.18
CA LYS A 679 15.04 18.56 -1.93
C LYS A 679 15.50 19.39 -0.73
#